data_AF-A0A354EDX2-F1
#
_entry.id   AF-A0A354EDX2-F1
#
_cell.length_a   1.000
_cell.length_b   1.000
_cell.length_c   1.000
_cell.angle_alpha   90.00
_cell.angle_beta   90.00
_cell.angle_gamma   90.00
#
_symmetry.space_group_name_H-M   'P 1'
#
loop_
_entity.id
_entity.type
_entity.pdbx_description
1 polymer ?
#
loop_
_entity_poly.entity_id
_entity_poly.type
_entity_poly.pdbx_seq_one_letter_code
_entity_poly.pdbx_strand_id
1 'polypeptide(L)'
;MYAMLCCQLAVSGFGFAPVHAALTQPDGDRGFEIATYRNGDWRNAGFIPFDNLFREQSIRLGIEGQPLTLRLKKVGPGPGHVDFARINGSLPNSIRYVDDPVPLAKLAAKDFDVVHVPEETGFVEIQFPTGGELRLAARVEGKVVSETPFRFPPSNFETPITDQSDFYTLTLEKTPRLIFSEETSPGTGHPWAMTTASAMIREDMLHVRLDFAPDNTLDGGKDYASLHLRTAEGVKTYTITQNDHRWGKAGFSYTPAVPWQHKLYDFIIPLAQLPDRGKIELAMSAYGTAGPGPYDPALAYGAKNRQYMAAYYYYAGGTNVSAQTQRYDSSGNPVGAPFDVTISDANGKTEEAIAYDSVNDRFLVAWIQDDHGVGLVHRQLVSSTNSLVGSMETNASPVNQGQRYPAVAYSPASRTYLNAWQENINAAPFDDIYGITVDKDNQGGAPFVICSEASYQSKPRIAYAPTDDTFLVVWEDRRNDPLNADIYIGLVKPDGSTLGISTAVTAAPGAQLNPDIAYDPDSNLSLVVWQDTRNQATTAEDIYGQILANGVMQVGNELIISDAPGEQWLPQVAYAGKGIFLVIWEDRNPVPHELRGRFYTSTGTPLGGEKVFVRLDGVNVENPVLAGNGEGTLLIAYNYYDLTVPGMQIGTHAVAAPASGRIFLHLPAILNGSRSEEK
;
A
#
# COMPACT_ATOMS: atom_id res chain seq x y z
N MET A 1 23.91 34.23 46.56
CA MET A 1 25.30 33.73 46.67
C MET A 1 25.51 32.77 45.50
N TYR A 2 26.22 33.25 44.48
CA TYR A 2 26.91 32.58 43.36
C TYR A 2 26.11 31.59 42.47
N ALA A 3 25.81 31.86 41.20
CA ALA A 3 26.62 32.28 40.03
C ALA A 3 27.41 31.15 39.34
N MET A 4 27.12 31.00 38.03
CA MET A 4 27.98 30.61 36.89
C MET A 4 28.77 29.30 36.94
N LEU A 5 28.59 28.48 35.88
CA LEU A 5 29.69 28.27 34.93
C LEU A 5 29.18 27.97 33.51
N CYS A 6 29.66 28.80 32.58
CA CYS A 6 29.59 28.61 31.13
C CYS A 6 30.60 27.54 30.67
N CYS A 7 30.31 26.86 29.57
CA CYS A 7 31.31 26.57 28.54
C CYS A 7 30.68 26.72 27.15
N GLN A 8 31.22 27.69 26.41
CA GLN A 8 31.02 27.88 24.98
C GLN A 8 31.77 26.79 24.22
N LEU A 9 31.13 26.21 23.20
CA LEU A 9 31.83 25.71 22.02
C LEU A 9 31.11 26.27 20.79
N ALA A 10 31.82 27.17 20.11
CA ALA A 10 31.43 27.69 18.81
C ALA A 10 31.47 26.56 17.79
N VAL A 11 30.38 26.38 17.04
CA VAL A 11 30.41 25.69 15.75
C VAL A 11 30.11 26.74 14.69
N SER A 12 31.17 27.04 13.95
CA SER A 12 31.20 27.79 12.70
C SER A 12 30.10 27.35 11.74
N GLY A 13 29.51 28.32 11.05
CA GLY A 13 28.45 28.09 10.08
C GLY A 13 28.81 27.08 9.00
N PHE A 14 27.91 26.12 8.82
CA PHE A 14 27.63 25.53 7.53
C PHE A 14 26.23 26.00 7.15
N GLY A 15 26.16 26.79 6.08
CA GLY A 15 24.89 27.16 5.48
C GLY A 15 24.19 25.89 5.01
N PHE A 16 23.02 25.61 5.59
CA PHE A 16 22.09 24.66 5.02
C PHE A 16 21.56 25.23 3.72
N ALA A 17 21.99 24.65 2.60
CA ALA A 17 21.19 24.66 1.39
C ALA A 17 20.20 23.49 1.49
N PRO A 18 18.88 23.70 1.40
CA PRO A 18 17.94 22.60 1.39
C PRO A 18 17.99 21.92 0.02
N VAL A 19 18.62 20.75 -0.06
CA VAL A 19 18.49 19.87 -1.22
C VAL A 19 17.21 19.08 -1.04
N HIS A 20 16.14 19.58 -1.64
CA HIS A 20 14.87 18.89 -1.77
C HIS A 20 15.06 17.71 -2.73
N ALA A 21 14.91 16.47 -2.26
CA ALA A 21 14.46 15.40 -3.14
C ALA A 21 12.94 15.57 -3.28
N ALA A 22 12.55 16.47 -4.19
CA ALA A 22 11.16 16.81 -4.41
C ALA A 22 10.42 15.61 -5.00
N LEU A 23 9.35 15.17 -4.34
CA LEU A 23 8.17 14.67 -5.06
C LEU A 23 7.92 15.61 -6.25
N THR A 24 7.62 15.09 -7.44
CA THR A 24 7.27 15.97 -8.57
C THR A 24 6.22 16.96 -8.10
N GLN A 25 6.49 18.26 -8.30
CA GLN A 25 5.51 19.28 -7.96
C GLN A 25 4.18 18.90 -8.63
N PRO A 26 3.03 19.07 -7.96
CA PRO A 26 1.75 18.82 -8.59
C PRO A 26 1.66 19.64 -9.89
N ASP A 27 1.02 19.10 -10.93
CA ASP A 27 1.10 19.52 -12.34
C ASP A 27 0.64 20.97 -12.63
N GLY A 28 0.36 21.77 -11.61
CA GLY A 28 -0.01 23.19 -11.70
C GLY A 28 -1.44 23.43 -12.18
N ASP A 29 -2.17 22.37 -12.50
CA ASP A 29 -3.52 22.40 -13.05
C ASP A 29 -4.61 22.67 -11.99
N ARG A 30 -4.30 22.44 -10.71
CA ARG A 30 -5.16 22.71 -9.56
C ARG A 30 -4.37 23.07 -8.29
N GLY A 31 -5.00 23.80 -7.37
CA GLY A 31 -4.35 24.37 -6.20
C GLY A 31 -5.05 25.62 -5.66
N PHE A 32 -4.30 26.51 -5.03
CA PHE A 32 -4.83 27.78 -4.51
C PHE A 32 -4.15 28.99 -5.16
N GLU A 33 -4.95 29.86 -5.77
CA GLU A 33 -4.56 31.22 -6.10
C GLU A 33 -4.58 32.06 -4.82
N ILE A 34 -3.49 32.78 -4.56
CA ILE A 34 -3.31 33.57 -3.36
C ILE A 34 -3.38 35.04 -3.73
N ALA A 35 -4.29 35.78 -3.09
CA ALA A 35 -4.30 37.23 -3.14
C ALA A 35 -3.99 37.82 -1.75
N THR A 36 -3.34 38.97 -1.70
CA THR A 36 -3.09 39.72 -0.46
C THR A 36 -3.82 41.06 -0.51
N TYR A 37 -4.36 41.49 0.62
CA TYR A 37 -5.06 42.77 0.72
C TYR A 37 -4.06 43.90 1.01
N ARG A 38 -3.97 44.88 0.11
CA ARG A 38 -3.07 46.03 0.26
C ARG A 38 -3.73 47.30 -0.31
N ASN A 39 -3.68 48.39 0.46
CA ASN A 39 -4.15 49.71 0.05
C ASN A 39 -5.61 49.76 -0.43
N GLY A 40 -6.50 48.98 0.19
CA GLY A 40 -7.91 48.94 -0.17
C GLY A 40 -8.30 47.84 -1.16
N ASP A 41 -7.31 47.20 -1.81
CA ASP A 41 -7.54 46.28 -2.92
C ASP A 41 -6.86 44.91 -2.73
N TRP A 42 -7.44 43.88 -3.35
CA TRP A 42 -6.83 42.56 -3.45
C TRP A 42 -5.83 42.51 -4.61
N ARG A 43 -4.63 41.98 -4.34
CA ARG A 43 -3.58 41.80 -5.36
C ARG A 43 -3.12 40.36 -5.39
N ASN A 44 -3.05 39.77 -6.59
CA ASN A 44 -2.47 38.44 -6.78
C ASN A 44 -1.04 38.41 -6.21
N ALA A 45 -0.75 37.39 -5.42
CA ALA A 45 0.49 37.18 -4.70
C ALA A 45 1.13 35.81 -5.00
N GLY A 46 0.48 34.96 -5.79
CA GLY A 46 1.05 33.70 -6.25
C GLY A 46 0.01 32.59 -6.39
N PHE A 47 0.52 31.40 -6.72
CA PHE A 47 -0.25 30.18 -6.82
C PHE A 47 0.55 29.05 -6.16
N ILE A 48 -0.14 28.20 -5.38
CA ILE A 48 0.46 26.99 -4.83
C ILE A 48 -0.29 25.78 -5.41
N PRO A 49 0.41 24.88 -6.13
CA PRO A 49 -0.21 23.69 -6.69
C PRO A 49 -0.49 22.64 -5.60
N PHE A 50 -1.63 21.96 -5.71
CA PHE A 50 -2.02 20.82 -4.86
C PHE A 50 -2.72 19.76 -5.70
N ASP A 51 -2.71 18.51 -5.25
CA ASP A 51 -3.44 17.39 -5.87
C ASP A 51 -4.48 16.82 -4.89
N ASN A 52 -4.94 15.59 -5.14
CA ASN A 52 -5.95 14.92 -4.32
C ASN A 52 -5.49 14.64 -2.88
N LEU A 53 -4.21 14.82 -2.58
CA LEU A 53 -3.57 14.40 -1.33
C LEU A 53 -3.19 15.62 -0.50
N PHE A 54 -3.22 15.48 0.82
CA PHE A 54 -2.72 16.54 1.70
C PHE A 54 -1.22 16.65 1.53
N ARG A 55 -0.75 17.84 1.15
CA ARG A 55 0.67 18.16 1.01
C ARG A 55 0.95 19.44 1.74
N GLU A 56 2.17 19.57 2.25
CA GLU A 56 2.65 20.85 2.73
C GLU A 56 3.41 21.58 1.61
N GLN A 57 3.15 22.87 1.45
CA GLN A 57 3.81 23.75 0.50
C GLN A 57 4.09 25.10 1.17
N SER A 58 5.06 25.85 0.65
CA SER A 58 5.37 27.19 1.17
C SER A 58 5.50 28.27 0.10
N ILE A 59 5.20 29.50 0.51
CA ILE A 59 5.37 30.72 -0.31
C ILE A 59 5.62 31.92 0.60
N ARG A 60 6.46 32.87 0.17
CA ARG A 60 6.73 34.09 0.94
C ARG A 60 5.75 35.20 0.58
N LEU A 61 5.05 35.75 1.59
CA LEU A 61 4.00 36.75 1.42
C LEU A 61 4.13 37.89 2.44
N GLY A 62 3.77 39.11 2.05
CA GLY A 62 3.73 40.24 2.99
C GLY A 62 5.12 40.76 3.39
N ILE A 63 5.16 41.51 4.48
CA ILE A 63 6.38 42.06 5.10
C ILE A 63 6.40 41.59 6.55
N GLU A 64 7.53 41.10 7.03
CA GLU A 64 7.68 40.66 8.41
C GLU A 64 7.48 41.82 9.39
N GLY A 65 6.73 41.57 10.46
CA GLY A 65 6.28 42.56 11.44
C GLY A 65 5.05 43.38 11.02
N GLN A 66 4.51 43.20 9.80
CA GLN A 66 3.30 43.88 9.34
C GLN A 66 2.15 42.87 9.19
N PRO A 67 0.93 43.17 9.69
CA PRO A 67 -0.23 42.29 9.52
C PRO A 67 -0.48 41.94 8.05
N LEU A 68 -0.84 40.68 7.80
CA LEU A 68 -1.13 40.19 6.46
C LEU A 68 -2.53 39.61 6.41
N THR A 69 -3.36 40.14 5.51
CA THR A 69 -4.62 39.51 5.13
C THR A 69 -4.43 38.87 3.76
N LEU A 70 -4.70 37.57 3.66
CA LEU A 70 -4.66 36.82 2.41
C LEU A 70 -5.99 36.17 2.10
N ARG A 71 -6.17 35.82 0.83
CA ARG A 71 -7.30 35.07 0.30
C ARG A 71 -6.76 33.85 -0.41
N LEU A 72 -7.19 32.66 0.02
CA LEU A 72 -6.91 31.40 -0.66
C LEU A 72 -8.12 31.06 -1.52
N LYS A 73 -8.01 31.26 -2.82
CA LYS A 73 -9.06 30.93 -3.77
C LYS A 73 -8.72 29.61 -4.44
N LYS A 74 -9.63 28.64 -4.35
CA LYS A 74 -9.44 27.33 -4.96
C LYS A 74 -9.46 27.43 -6.49
N VAL A 75 -8.58 26.68 -7.16
CA VAL A 75 -8.47 26.54 -8.62
C VAL A 75 -8.38 25.06 -8.97
N GLY A 76 -9.08 24.62 -10.03
CA GLY A 76 -9.16 23.22 -10.46
C GLY A 76 -10.59 22.68 -10.43
N PRO A 77 -10.80 21.36 -10.55
CA PRO A 77 -12.08 20.66 -10.32
C PRO A 77 -12.35 20.41 -8.81
N GLY A 78 -13.59 20.20 -8.37
CA GLY A 78 -13.94 19.77 -6.99
C GLY A 78 -13.78 20.82 -5.86
N PRO A 79 -13.95 20.48 -4.58
CA PRO A 79 -13.60 21.36 -3.47
C PRO A 79 -12.11 21.32 -3.12
N GLY A 80 -11.65 22.35 -2.39
CA GLY A 80 -10.33 22.38 -1.74
C GLY A 80 -10.47 22.27 -0.22
N HIS A 81 -9.46 21.75 0.45
CA HIS A 81 -9.47 21.58 1.90
C HIS A 81 -8.12 22.00 2.48
N VAL A 82 -8.15 22.83 3.53
CA VAL A 82 -6.95 23.35 4.20
C VAL A 82 -6.91 22.79 5.62
N ASP A 83 -5.82 22.12 5.95
CA ASP A 83 -5.62 21.47 7.25
C ASP A 83 -4.69 22.29 8.17
N PHE A 84 -3.74 23.02 7.57
CA PHE A 84 -2.76 23.76 8.35
C PHE A 84 -2.35 25.05 7.66
N ALA A 85 -2.19 26.13 8.42
CA ALA A 85 -1.61 27.37 7.90
C ALA A 85 -0.83 28.15 8.96
N ARG A 86 0.43 28.50 8.67
CA ARG A 86 1.27 29.35 9.54
C ARG A 86 2.15 30.31 8.76
N ILE A 87 2.41 31.49 9.32
CA ILE A 87 3.43 32.42 8.80
C ILE A 87 4.56 32.58 9.81
N ASN A 88 5.80 32.25 9.41
CA ASN A 88 6.97 32.24 10.29
C ASN A 88 6.70 31.51 11.63
N GLY A 89 5.96 30.39 11.57
CA GLY A 89 5.56 29.61 12.75
C GLY A 89 4.39 30.18 13.58
N SER A 90 3.90 31.37 13.25
CA SER A 90 2.74 32.00 13.94
C SER A 90 1.41 31.51 13.37
N LEU A 91 0.44 31.29 14.26
CA LEU A 91 -0.95 30.97 13.90
C LEU A 91 -1.66 32.18 13.27
N PRO A 92 -2.74 31.95 12.50
CA PRO A 92 -3.64 33.03 12.09
C PRO A 92 -4.34 33.66 13.31
N ASN A 93 -4.68 34.94 13.18
CA ASN A 93 -5.54 35.67 14.13
C ASN A 93 -7.03 35.51 13.80
N SER A 94 -7.36 35.28 12.52
CA SER A 94 -8.72 34.96 12.09
C SER A 94 -8.71 34.18 10.78
N ILE A 95 -9.74 33.36 10.61
CA ILE A 95 -10.12 32.77 9.33
C ILE A 95 -11.64 32.93 9.17
N ARG A 96 -12.07 33.26 7.96
CA ARG A 96 -13.48 33.35 7.61
C ARG A 96 -13.74 32.79 6.21
N TYR A 97 -14.87 32.12 6.06
CA TYR A 97 -15.47 31.82 4.77
C TYR A 97 -16.49 32.92 4.48
N VAL A 98 -16.19 33.80 3.52
CA VAL A 98 -16.97 35.02 3.30
C VAL A 98 -17.13 35.81 4.62
N ASP A 99 -18.33 35.91 5.19
CA ASP A 99 -18.61 36.61 6.44
C ASP A 99 -18.71 35.68 7.66
N ASP A 100 -18.60 34.36 7.46
CA ASP A 100 -18.74 33.36 8.52
C ASP A 100 -17.38 32.98 9.13
N PRO A 101 -17.17 33.16 10.45
CA PRO A 101 -15.92 32.81 11.10
C PRO A 101 -15.74 31.28 11.17
N VAL A 102 -14.50 30.83 10.95
CA VAL A 102 -14.10 29.41 11.09
C VAL A 102 -13.23 29.25 12.34
N PRO A 103 -13.36 28.17 13.13
CA PRO A 103 -12.49 27.93 14.27
C PRO A 103 -11.01 27.85 13.87
N LEU A 104 -10.16 28.66 14.52
CA LEU A 104 -8.71 28.68 14.25
C LEU A 104 -8.01 27.36 14.58
N ALA A 105 -8.58 26.55 15.49
CA ALA A 105 -8.03 25.26 15.89
C ALA A 105 -7.84 24.31 14.69
N LYS A 106 -8.74 24.40 13.70
CA LYS A 106 -8.69 23.65 12.43
C LYS A 106 -7.47 23.91 11.54
N LEU A 107 -6.64 24.90 11.88
CA LEU A 107 -5.42 25.22 11.14
C LEU A 107 -4.16 25.07 12.01
N ALA A 108 -4.31 24.57 13.23
CA ALA A 108 -3.26 24.61 14.24
C ALA A 108 -2.21 23.51 14.06
N ALA A 109 -2.63 22.35 13.55
CA ALA A 109 -1.85 21.14 13.35
C ALA A 109 -2.15 20.52 11.98
N LYS A 110 -1.38 19.50 11.60
CA LYS A 110 -1.64 18.68 10.41
C LYS A 110 -2.29 17.40 10.89
N ASP A 111 -3.59 17.44 11.09
CA ASP A 111 -4.36 16.42 11.81
C ASP A 111 -5.70 16.10 11.15
N PHE A 112 -5.89 16.48 9.88
CA PHE A 112 -7.10 16.25 9.09
C PHE A 112 -8.33 17.03 9.55
N ASP A 113 -8.19 17.96 10.50
CA ASP A 113 -9.29 18.81 10.95
C ASP A 113 -9.51 20.00 10.01
N VAL A 114 -10.06 19.72 8.83
CA VAL A 114 -9.93 20.64 7.70
C VAL A 114 -10.93 21.80 7.70
N VAL A 115 -10.53 22.86 7.03
CA VAL A 115 -11.36 23.96 6.56
C VAL A 115 -11.72 23.74 5.09
N HIS A 116 -13.03 23.62 4.84
CA HIS A 116 -13.58 23.42 3.49
C HIS A 116 -13.57 24.72 2.66
N VAL A 117 -13.13 24.62 1.40
CA VAL A 117 -13.12 25.70 0.40
C VAL A 117 -13.92 25.25 -0.83
N PRO A 118 -15.19 25.70 -0.99
CA PRO A 118 -16.14 25.13 -1.95
C PRO A 118 -15.87 25.50 -3.41
N GLU A 119 -16.40 24.68 -4.32
CA GLU A 119 -16.15 24.73 -5.76
C GLU A 119 -16.71 25.97 -6.48
N GLU A 120 -17.96 26.37 -6.17
CA GLU A 120 -18.73 27.24 -7.08
C GLU A 120 -18.24 28.70 -7.13
N THR A 121 -17.55 29.19 -6.08
CA THR A 121 -16.86 30.51 -6.06
C THR A 121 -15.77 30.63 -4.98
N GLY A 122 -15.53 29.59 -4.17
CA GLY A 122 -15.07 29.72 -2.78
C GLY A 122 -13.64 30.20 -2.57
N PHE A 123 -13.49 31.09 -1.60
CA PHE A 123 -12.21 31.44 -0.99
C PHE A 123 -12.36 31.53 0.53
N VAL A 124 -11.26 31.31 1.24
CA VAL A 124 -11.14 31.66 2.66
C VAL A 124 -10.23 32.87 2.80
N GLU A 125 -10.59 33.77 3.71
CA GLU A 125 -9.75 34.90 4.08
C GLU A 125 -9.10 34.62 5.42
N ILE A 126 -7.78 34.76 5.45
CA ILE A 126 -6.96 34.45 6.61
C ILE A 126 -6.17 35.70 6.98
N GLN A 127 -6.23 36.10 8.25
CA GLN A 127 -5.43 37.20 8.78
C GLN A 127 -4.32 36.65 9.66
N PHE A 128 -3.10 37.06 9.38
CA PHE A 128 -1.92 36.75 10.18
C PHE A 128 -1.38 38.02 10.86
N PRO A 129 -0.77 37.88 12.06
CA PRO A 129 -0.16 39.01 12.76
C PRO A 129 1.05 39.60 12.03
N THR A 130 1.64 38.85 11.10
CA THR A 130 2.85 39.22 10.35
C THR A 130 2.80 38.64 8.93
N GLY A 131 3.50 39.26 7.98
CA GLY A 131 3.96 38.61 6.76
C GLY A 131 5.20 37.74 7.01
N GLY A 132 5.61 36.95 6.03
CA GLY A 132 6.71 36.00 6.14
C GLY A 132 6.54 34.81 5.18
N GLU A 133 7.17 33.68 5.52
CA GLU A 133 6.96 32.41 4.85
C GLU A 133 5.65 31.78 5.34
N LEU A 134 4.66 31.70 4.45
CA LEU A 134 3.45 30.92 4.65
C LEU A 134 3.78 29.45 4.38
N ARG A 135 3.54 28.58 5.37
CA ARG A 135 3.44 27.14 5.21
C ARG A 135 1.96 26.76 5.24
N LEU A 136 1.53 25.99 4.25
CA LEU A 136 0.14 25.60 4.03
C LEU A 136 0.09 24.09 3.81
N ALA A 137 -0.69 23.35 4.60
CA ALA A 137 -1.05 21.97 4.28
C ALA A 137 -2.48 21.92 3.75
N ALA A 138 -2.65 21.42 2.54
CA ALA A 138 -3.94 21.42 1.85
C ALA A 138 -4.00 20.34 0.76
N ARG A 139 -5.21 20.11 0.24
CA ARG A 139 -5.48 19.33 -0.97
C ARG A 139 -6.56 19.97 -1.83
N VAL A 140 -6.61 19.62 -3.11
CA VAL A 140 -7.68 19.99 -4.04
C VAL A 140 -8.14 18.75 -4.79
N GLU A 141 -9.44 18.45 -4.69
CA GLU A 141 -10.03 17.26 -5.30
C GLU A 141 -9.94 17.25 -6.83
N GLY A 142 -10.06 16.07 -7.41
CA GLY A 142 -9.93 15.81 -8.85
C GLY A 142 -11.28 15.80 -9.57
N LYS A 143 -11.25 15.67 -10.90
CA LYS A 143 -12.47 15.46 -11.70
C LYS A 143 -13.10 14.08 -11.49
N VAL A 144 -12.27 13.10 -11.15
CA VAL A 144 -12.69 11.73 -10.91
C VAL A 144 -12.66 11.53 -9.40
N VAL A 145 -13.83 11.26 -8.83
CA VAL A 145 -14.02 10.93 -7.43
C VAL A 145 -14.73 9.59 -7.40
N SER A 146 -14.35 8.71 -6.47
CA SER A 146 -15.01 7.42 -6.32
C SER A 146 -16.47 7.64 -5.95
N GLU A 147 -17.41 7.09 -6.73
CA GLU A 147 -18.86 7.14 -6.47
C GLU A 147 -19.36 5.96 -5.63
N THR A 148 -18.45 5.08 -5.18
CA THR A 148 -18.80 3.85 -4.48
C THR A 148 -19.02 4.14 -2.98
N PRO A 149 -20.24 3.96 -2.43
CA PRO A 149 -20.51 4.16 -1.00
C PRO A 149 -20.00 2.98 -0.17
N PHE A 150 -19.47 3.24 1.02
CA PHE A 150 -19.30 2.23 2.08
C PHE A 150 -20.59 1.44 2.26
N ARG A 151 -20.53 0.12 2.44
CA ARG A 151 -21.70 -0.68 2.86
C ARG A 151 -21.32 -1.75 3.88
N PHE A 152 -22.28 -2.06 4.73
CA PHE A 152 -22.19 -3.07 5.79
C PHE A 152 -23.41 -4.01 5.74
N PRO A 153 -23.29 -5.31 6.06
CA PRO A 153 -22.04 -6.08 6.18
C PRO A 153 -21.08 -5.87 5.00
N PRO A 154 -19.75 -6.05 5.17
CA PRO A 154 -18.79 -5.77 4.11
C PRO A 154 -19.09 -6.48 2.79
N SER A 155 -19.72 -7.67 2.84
CA SER A 155 -20.20 -8.42 1.66
C SER A 155 -21.21 -7.68 0.79
N ASN A 156 -21.81 -6.60 1.25
CA ASN A 156 -22.78 -5.81 0.50
C ASN A 156 -22.16 -4.68 -0.33
N PHE A 157 -20.86 -4.43 -0.22
CA PHE A 157 -20.23 -3.18 -0.61
C PHE A 157 -20.41 -2.81 -2.10
N GLU A 158 -20.71 -3.76 -2.99
CA GLU A 158 -20.87 -3.49 -4.44
C GLU A 158 -22.25 -3.51 -5.04
N THR A 159 -23.22 -4.16 -4.41
CA THR A 159 -24.60 -4.11 -4.90
C THR A 159 -25.46 -3.18 -4.05
N PRO A 160 -26.37 -2.38 -4.65
CA PRO A 160 -27.38 -1.69 -3.88
C PRO A 160 -28.09 -2.69 -2.97
N ILE A 161 -28.35 -2.33 -1.72
CA ILE A 161 -28.93 -3.27 -0.77
C ILE A 161 -30.31 -3.74 -1.25
N THR A 162 -30.46 -5.04 -1.45
CA THR A 162 -31.69 -5.72 -1.86
C THR A 162 -32.06 -6.84 -0.89
N ASP A 163 -33.17 -7.53 -1.14
CA ASP A 163 -33.60 -8.66 -0.31
C ASP A 163 -32.71 -9.91 -0.49
N GLN A 164 -31.74 -9.89 -1.40
CA GLN A 164 -30.72 -10.94 -1.54
C GLN A 164 -29.40 -10.59 -0.84
N SER A 165 -29.24 -9.35 -0.35
CA SER A 165 -28.03 -8.88 0.35
C SER A 165 -27.86 -9.53 1.72
N ASP A 166 -26.66 -9.49 2.29
CA ASP A 166 -26.45 -9.95 3.67
C ASP A 166 -26.96 -8.92 4.68
N PHE A 167 -27.41 -9.40 5.84
CA PHE A 167 -27.89 -8.53 6.91
C PHE A 167 -27.34 -9.02 8.25
N TYR A 168 -26.84 -8.07 9.05
CA TYR A 168 -26.49 -8.35 10.44
C TYR A 168 -27.75 -8.53 11.27
N THR A 169 -27.80 -9.62 12.04
CA THR A 169 -28.88 -9.85 12.99
C THR A 169 -28.62 -9.11 14.30
N LEU A 170 -29.39 -8.06 14.53
CA LEU A 170 -29.44 -7.31 15.78
C LEU A 170 -30.51 -7.87 16.72
N THR A 171 -30.12 -8.15 17.96
CA THR A 171 -31.02 -8.34 19.08
C THR A 171 -31.24 -7.00 19.78
N LEU A 172 -32.50 -6.67 20.07
CA LEU A 172 -32.85 -5.37 20.66
C LEU A 172 -32.46 -5.28 22.14
N GLU A 173 -31.63 -4.31 22.46
CA GLU A 173 -31.14 -4.04 23.80
C GLU A 173 -31.33 -2.56 24.16
N LYS A 174 -31.53 -2.25 25.46
CA LYS A 174 -31.65 -0.87 25.95
C LYS A 174 -30.29 -0.18 26.14
N THR A 175 -29.21 -0.94 26.08
CA THR A 175 -27.83 -0.47 26.15
C THR A 175 -27.24 -0.40 24.74
N PRO A 176 -26.39 0.60 24.43
CA PRO A 176 -25.66 0.64 23.17
C PRO A 176 -24.87 -0.65 22.94
N ARG A 177 -25.09 -1.28 21.79
CA ARG A 177 -24.35 -2.44 21.33
C ARG A 177 -23.61 -2.09 20.05
N LEU A 178 -22.31 -2.37 20.02
CA LEU A 178 -21.51 -2.29 18.80
C LEU A 178 -22.03 -3.33 17.80
N ILE A 179 -22.35 -2.87 16.60
CA ILE A 179 -22.74 -3.71 15.45
C ILE A 179 -21.46 -4.14 14.75
N PHE A 180 -20.58 -3.18 14.43
CA PHE A 180 -19.31 -3.41 13.78
C PHE A 180 -18.30 -2.29 14.08
N SER A 181 -17.05 -2.58 13.77
CA SER A 181 -15.94 -1.64 13.72
C SER A 181 -15.06 -2.06 12.56
N GLU A 182 -15.19 -1.39 11.43
CA GLU A 182 -14.50 -1.72 10.18
C GLU A 182 -13.44 -0.67 9.87
N GLU A 183 -12.31 -1.13 9.38
CA GLU A 183 -11.24 -0.26 8.91
C GLU A 183 -11.58 0.29 7.52
N THR A 184 -11.48 1.60 7.34
CA THR A 184 -11.80 2.25 6.08
C THR A 184 -10.65 3.18 5.69
N SER A 185 -10.03 2.90 4.54
CA SER A 185 -8.83 3.61 4.04
C SER A 185 -9.09 4.25 2.68
N PRO A 186 -9.61 5.48 2.63
CA PRO A 186 -9.99 6.13 1.38
C PRO A 186 -8.90 6.14 0.30
N GLY A 187 -9.25 5.81 -0.96
CA GLY A 187 -8.43 6.05 -2.15
C GLY A 187 -8.42 7.51 -2.61
N THR A 188 -9.00 8.40 -1.82
CA THR A 188 -8.95 9.86 -1.94
C THR A 188 -8.08 10.42 -0.82
N GLY A 189 -7.73 11.70 -0.81
CA GLY A 189 -6.96 12.31 0.31
C GLY A 189 -7.73 12.45 1.62
N HIS A 190 -8.74 11.63 1.88
CA HIS A 190 -9.41 11.54 3.18
C HIS A 190 -8.60 10.65 4.12
N PRO A 191 -8.63 10.93 5.43
CA PRO A 191 -7.89 10.14 6.40
C PRO A 191 -8.43 8.71 6.48
N TRP A 192 -7.53 7.78 6.72
CA TRP A 192 -7.87 6.47 7.25
C TRP A 192 -8.49 6.61 8.65
N ALA A 193 -9.54 5.82 8.93
CA ALA A 193 -10.06 5.64 10.29
C ALA A 193 -11.03 4.45 10.40
N MET A 194 -11.33 4.06 11.64
CA MET A 194 -12.39 3.09 11.92
C MET A 194 -13.76 3.70 11.65
N THR A 195 -14.54 3.06 10.79
CA THR A 195 -15.99 3.28 10.72
C THR A 195 -16.68 2.35 11.71
N THR A 196 -17.48 2.90 12.62
CA THR A 196 -18.17 2.10 13.63
C THR A 196 -19.67 2.32 13.57
N ALA A 197 -20.45 1.28 13.84
CA ALA A 197 -21.88 1.42 14.06
C ALA A 197 -22.30 0.82 15.39
N SER A 198 -23.20 1.49 16.08
CA SER A 198 -23.82 0.99 17.30
C SER A 198 -25.32 1.20 17.28
N ALA A 199 -26.06 0.33 17.97
CA ALA A 199 -27.51 0.44 18.08
C ALA A 199 -28.01 0.23 19.50
N MET A 200 -29.16 0.86 19.80
CA MET A 200 -29.90 0.70 21.04
C MET A 200 -31.38 1.00 20.84
N ILE A 201 -32.20 0.54 21.79
CA ILE A 201 -33.59 0.95 21.92
C ILE A 201 -33.74 1.98 23.03
N ARG A 202 -34.40 3.09 22.70
CA ARG A 202 -34.78 4.12 23.66
C ARG A 202 -36.11 4.75 23.26
N GLU A 203 -36.99 4.97 24.24
CA GLU A 203 -38.24 5.73 24.05
C GLU A 203 -39.12 5.22 22.88
N ASP A 204 -39.18 3.89 22.69
CA ASP A 204 -39.92 3.23 21.59
C ASP A 204 -39.37 3.55 20.18
N MET A 205 -38.08 3.88 20.10
CA MET A 205 -37.32 4.12 18.87
C MET A 205 -36.07 3.22 18.82
N LEU A 206 -35.73 2.75 17.63
CA LEU A 206 -34.40 2.21 17.29
C LEU A 206 -33.48 3.38 16.97
N HIS A 207 -32.41 3.50 17.74
CA HIS A 207 -31.31 4.42 17.47
C HIS A 207 -30.15 3.63 16.87
N VAL A 208 -29.66 4.04 15.70
CA VAL A 208 -28.44 3.51 15.11
C VAL A 208 -27.51 4.69 14.83
N ARG A 209 -26.32 4.67 15.42
CA ARG A 209 -25.27 5.65 15.14
C ARG A 209 -24.22 5.00 14.28
N LEU A 210 -23.94 5.61 13.13
CA LEU A 210 -22.76 5.34 12.30
C LEU A 210 -21.78 6.49 12.48
N ASP A 211 -20.61 6.16 13.03
CA ASP A 211 -19.45 7.03 13.15
C ASP A 211 -18.57 6.80 11.91
N PHE A 212 -18.64 7.72 10.93
CA PHE A 212 -17.97 7.61 9.63
C PHE A 212 -16.71 8.48 9.63
N ALA A 213 -15.80 8.16 10.54
CA ALA A 213 -14.58 8.91 10.84
C ALA A 213 -13.66 9.24 9.64
N PRO A 214 -13.52 8.38 8.61
CA PRO A 214 -12.70 8.70 7.44
C PRO A 214 -13.16 9.94 6.67
N ASP A 215 -14.45 10.25 6.72
CA ASP A 215 -14.98 11.40 6.01
C ASP A 215 -14.89 12.67 6.87
N ASN A 216 -13.73 13.31 6.77
CA ASN A 216 -13.38 14.55 7.45
C ASN A 216 -13.86 15.82 6.72
N THR A 217 -14.77 15.73 5.76
CA THR A 217 -15.22 16.90 4.98
C THR A 217 -16.70 17.18 5.11
N LEU A 218 -17.06 18.46 4.97
CA LEU A 218 -18.44 18.93 4.91
C LEU A 218 -18.74 19.44 3.51
N ASP A 219 -19.04 18.52 2.60
CA ASP A 219 -19.21 18.69 1.16
C ASP A 219 -20.69 18.71 0.70
N GLY A 220 -21.62 18.91 1.63
CA GLY A 220 -23.01 19.23 1.32
C GLY A 220 -23.96 18.02 1.30
N GLY A 221 -25.12 18.20 0.67
CA GLY A 221 -26.18 17.18 0.61
C GLY A 221 -25.94 16.03 -0.38
N LYS A 222 -24.75 15.95 -0.99
CA LYS A 222 -24.34 14.81 -1.85
C LYS A 222 -24.07 13.56 -1.00
N ASP A 223 -23.74 13.78 0.27
CA ASP A 223 -23.37 12.74 1.19
C ASP A 223 -24.57 12.23 1.97
N TYR A 224 -24.58 10.92 2.17
CA TYR A 224 -25.71 10.24 2.74
C TYR A 224 -25.28 9.02 3.53
N ALA A 225 -26.16 8.60 4.43
CA ALA A 225 -26.15 7.24 4.93
C ALA A 225 -27.55 6.65 4.85
N SER A 226 -27.63 5.35 4.60
CA SER A 226 -28.86 4.60 4.56
C SER A 226 -28.80 3.42 5.51
N LEU A 227 -29.85 3.25 6.31
CA LEU A 227 -30.11 2.02 7.05
C LEU A 227 -31.13 1.19 6.27
N HIS A 228 -30.80 -0.06 6.01
CA HIS A 228 -31.61 -0.99 5.26
C HIS A 228 -32.08 -2.10 6.18
N LEU A 229 -33.39 -2.32 6.24
CA LEU A 229 -33.99 -3.37 7.06
C LEU A 229 -34.66 -4.40 6.17
N ARG A 230 -34.35 -5.68 6.40
CA ARG A 230 -35.03 -6.79 5.74
C ARG A 230 -36.40 -7.01 6.36
N THR A 231 -37.42 -7.08 5.51
CA THR A 231 -38.83 -7.28 5.89
C THR A 231 -39.44 -8.44 5.10
N ALA A 232 -40.62 -8.92 5.52
CA ALA A 232 -41.38 -9.90 4.74
C ALA A 232 -41.82 -9.40 3.34
N GLU A 233 -41.86 -8.08 3.14
CA GLU A 233 -42.25 -7.42 1.89
C GLU A 233 -41.04 -6.95 1.05
N GLY A 234 -39.82 -7.31 1.45
CA GLY A 234 -38.55 -6.89 0.82
C GLY A 234 -37.71 -5.98 1.72
N VAL A 235 -36.82 -5.17 1.14
CA VAL A 235 -35.95 -4.25 1.90
C VAL A 235 -36.60 -2.88 2.05
N LYS A 236 -36.67 -2.41 3.29
CA LYS A 236 -37.07 -1.05 3.62
C LYS A 236 -35.83 -0.20 3.91
N THR A 237 -35.65 0.88 3.14
CA THR A 237 -34.49 1.76 3.23
C THR A 237 -34.86 3.08 3.89
N TYR A 238 -34.05 3.49 4.86
CA TYR A 238 -34.13 4.74 5.59
C TYR A 238 -32.88 5.55 5.29
N THR A 239 -32.98 6.57 4.46
CA THR A 239 -31.84 7.42 4.09
C THR A 239 -31.87 8.72 4.88
N ILE A 240 -30.69 9.15 5.33
CA ILE A 240 -30.43 10.47 5.86
C ILE A 240 -29.34 11.15 5.03
N THR A 241 -29.50 12.45 4.81
CA THR A 241 -28.48 13.30 4.20
C THR A 241 -28.33 14.54 5.06
N GLN A 242 -27.41 15.45 4.70
CA GLN A 242 -27.36 16.76 5.37
C GLN A 242 -28.68 17.54 5.26
N ASN A 243 -29.49 17.29 4.23
CA ASN A 243 -30.73 18.03 3.96
C ASN A 243 -32.02 17.23 4.24
N ASP A 244 -31.97 15.89 4.28
CA ASP A 244 -33.12 15.04 4.63
C ASP A 244 -32.96 14.41 6.01
N HIS A 245 -33.79 14.87 6.96
CA HIS A 245 -33.74 14.49 8.38
C HIS A 245 -34.95 13.63 8.79
N ARG A 246 -35.68 13.07 7.82
CA ARG A 246 -36.94 12.33 8.09
C ARG A 246 -36.75 11.12 9.01
N TRP A 247 -35.59 10.47 8.92
CA TRP A 247 -35.28 9.22 9.61
C TRP A 247 -34.11 9.33 10.59
N GLY A 248 -33.72 10.56 10.93
CA GLY A 248 -32.51 10.79 11.71
C GLY A 248 -31.84 12.12 11.37
N LYS A 249 -30.56 12.23 11.70
CA LYS A 249 -29.77 13.44 11.46
C LYS A 249 -28.36 13.07 11.01
N ALA A 250 -27.92 13.66 9.90
CA ALA A 250 -26.50 13.75 9.57
C ALA A 250 -25.86 14.91 10.36
N GLY A 251 -24.73 14.64 11.00
CA GLY A 251 -23.94 15.56 11.78
C GLY A 251 -22.51 15.61 11.28
N PHE A 252 -21.80 16.66 11.67
CA PHE A 252 -20.37 16.82 11.43
C PHE A 252 -19.77 17.31 12.74
N SER A 253 -19.07 16.44 13.47
CA SER A 253 -18.66 16.69 14.86
C SER A 253 -17.39 15.93 15.20
N TYR A 254 -16.80 16.27 16.34
CA TYR A 254 -15.72 15.52 16.95
C TYR A 254 -16.28 14.37 17.79
N THR A 255 -15.56 13.25 17.81
CA THR A 255 -15.74 12.13 18.75
C THR A 255 -14.38 11.76 19.32
N PRO A 256 -14.31 10.96 20.41
CA PRO A 256 -13.03 10.47 20.92
C PRO A 256 -12.28 9.52 19.98
N ALA A 257 -12.87 9.11 18.85
CA ALA A 257 -12.27 8.15 17.93
C ALA A 257 -11.07 8.74 17.18
N VAL A 258 -11.15 10.02 16.80
CA VAL A 258 -10.14 10.72 15.98
C VAL A 258 -10.06 12.21 16.36
N PRO A 259 -8.92 12.89 16.14
CA PRO A 259 -8.76 14.30 16.52
C PRO A 259 -9.44 15.30 15.56
N TRP A 260 -9.97 14.87 14.41
CA TRP A 260 -10.63 15.72 13.44
C TRP A 260 -12.16 15.64 13.47
N GLN A 261 -12.80 16.69 12.96
CA GLN A 261 -14.24 16.68 12.72
C GLN A 261 -14.58 15.76 11.53
N HIS A 262 -15.58 14.91 11.69
CA HIS A 262 -15.98 13.93 10.67
C HIS A 262 -17.50 13.73 10.65
N LYS A 263 -17.99 13.00 9.65
CA LYS A 263 -19.42 12.72 9.48
C LYS A 263 -19.94 11.71 10.52
N LEU A 264 -21.07 12.06 11.10
CA LEU A 264 -21.85 11.21 12.01
C LEU A 264 -23.27 11.06 11.47
N TYR A 265 -23.80 9.85 11.52
CA TYR A 265 -25.10 9.52 10.96
C TYR A 265 -25.95 8.85 12.05
N ASP A 266 -26.91 9.61 12.60
CA ASP A 266 -27.80 9.16 13.66
C ASP A 266 -29.18 8.82 13.09
N PHE A 267 -29.47 7.53 12.88
CA PHE A 267 -30.80 7.05 12.51
C PHE A 267 -31.70 6.94 13.75
N ILE A 268 -32.94 7.42 13.64
CA ILE A 268 -33.95 7.37 14.70
C ILE A 268 -35.26 6.87 14.08
N ILE A 269 -35.58 5.60 14.29
CA ILE A 269 -36.69 4.91 13.61
C ILE A 269 -37.71 4.41 14.64
N PRO A 270 -39.00 4.76 14.53
CA PRO A 270 -40.02 4.24 15.43
C PRO A 270 -40.10 2.71 15.40
N LEU A 271 -40.22 2.05 16.55
CA LEU A 271 -40.38 0.59 16.59
C LEU A 271 -41.63 0.11 15.85
N ALA A 272 -42.66 0.95 15.76
CA ALA A 272 -43.85 0.68 14.96
C ALA A 272 -43.59 0.61 13.44
N GLN A 273 -42.46 1.14 12.97
CA GLN A 273 -42.04 1.11 11.56
C GLN A 273 -41.21 -0.14 11.20
N LEU A 274 -40.87 -0.96 12.20
CA LEU A 274 -40.00 -2.13 12.05
C LEU A 274 -40.78 -3.39 11.69
N PRO A 275 -40.19 -4.30 10.89
CA PRO A 275 -40.86 -5.49 10.37
C PRO A 275 -41.07 -6.61 11.42
N ASP A 276 -40.12 -6.79 12.35
CA ASP A 276 -40.18 -7.73 13.46
C ASP A 276 -39.53 -7.08 14.70
N ARG A 277 -40.19 -7.19 15.86
CA ARG A 277 -39.73 -6.61 17.13
C ARG A 277 -38.81 -7.54 17.92
N GLY A 278 -38.66 -8.80 17.51
CA GLY A 278 -37.80 -9.79 18.17
C GLY A 278 -36.41 -9.95 17.55
N LYS A 279 -36.29 -9.76 16.23
CA LYS A 279 -35.05 -9.91 15.46
C LYS A 279 -35.02 -8.86 14.36
N ILE A 280 -33.99 -8.01 14.34
CA ILE A 280 -33.82 -7.01 13.27
C ILE A 280 -32.66 -7.43 12.40
N GLU A 281 -32.91 -7.61 11.11
CA GLU A 281 -31.87 -7.84 10.11
C GLU A 281 -31.57 -6.49 9.43
N LEU A 282 -30.39 -5.95 9.68
CA LEU A 282 -29.96 -4.64 9.20
C LEU A 282 -28.70 -4.71 8.31
N ALA A 283 -28.66 -3.81 7.34
CA ALA A 283 -27.51 -3.47 6.53
C ALA A 283 -27.39 -1.94 6.47
N MET A 284 -26.21 -1.41 6.19
CA MET A 284 -25.96 0.03 6.14
C MET A 284 -25.24 0.38 4.84
N SER A 285 -25.46 1.59 4.34
CA SER A 285 -24.57 2.20 3.36
C SER A 285 -24.28 3.64 3.74
N ALA A 286 -23.10 4.15 3.40
CA ALA A 286 -22.76 5.55 3.56
C ALA A 286 -21.88 6.00 2.41
N TYR A 287 -22.25 7.11 1.80
CA TYR A 287 -21.40 7.78 0.83
C TYR A 287 -20.86 9.05 1.45
N GLY A 288 -19.55 9.08 1.49
CA GLY A 288 -18.71 10.24 1.33
C GLY A 288 -17.52 9.76 0.53
N THR A 289 -16.68 10.65 0.04
CA THR A 289 -15.60 10.36 -0.91
C THR A 289 -14.45 9.56 -0.28
N ALA A 290 -14.74 8.60 0.60
CA ALA A 290 -13.90 7.89 1.55
C ALA A 290 -13.87 6.34 1.35
N GLY A 291 -13.99 5.84 0.11
CA GLY A 291 -13.95 4.39 -0.21
C GLY A 291 -12.53 3.83 -0.48
N PRO A 292 -12.23 2.54 -0.30
CA PRO A 292 -10.87 1.97 -0.16
C PRO A 292 -9.95 2.00 -1.41
N GLY A 293 -8.62 2.04 -1.22
CA GLY A 293 -7.54 2.02 -2.26
C GLY A 293 -6.60 0.80 -2.24
N PRO A 294 -5.65 0.59 -3.18
CA PRO A 294 -4.92 -0.68 -3.49
C PRO A 294 -3.81 -1.10 -2.50
N TYR A 295 -3.46 -2.40 -2.40
CA TYR A 295 -2.30 -2.89 -1.61
C TYR A 295 -1.47 -3.99 -2.35
N ASP A 296 -0.33 -4.39 -1.75
CA ASP A 296 0.65 -5.43 -2.13
C ASP A 296 1.00 -5.64 -3.64
N PRO A 297 1.99 -4.92 -4.20
CA PRO A 297 2.41 -5.12 -5.58
C PRO A 297 3.24 -6.40 -5.79
N ALA A 298 3.19 -6.96 -7.00
CA ALA A 298 4.13 -7.94 -7.55
C ALA A 298 4.68 -7.44 -8.90
N LEU A 299 5.90 -7.84 -9.28
CA LEU A 299 6.59 -7.21 -10.42
C LEU A 299 7.34 -8.21 -11.31
N ALA A 300 7.20 -8.08 -12.63
CA ALA A 300 7.98 -8.86 -13.61
C ALA A 300 8.44 -8.00 -14.80
N TYR A 301 9.54 -8.40 -15.45
CA TYR A 301 10.07 -7.73 -16.64
C TYR A 301 9.74 -8.48 -17.94
N GLY A 302 9.12 -7.76 -18.88
CA GLY A 302 8.90 -8.20 -20.25
C GLY A 302 10.06 -7.85 -21.17
N ALA A 303 10.85 -8.84 -21.57
CA ALA A 303 12.06 -8.61 -22.36
C ALA A 303 11.79 -8.12 -23.79
N LYS A 304 10.67 -8.52 -24.43
CA LYS A 304 10.38 -8.15 -25.83
C LYS A 304 9.88 -6.71 -25.98
N ASN A 305 9.03 -6.24 -25.06
CA ASN A 305 8.55 -4.86 -25.05
C ASN A 305 9.45 -3.91 -24.21
N ARG A 306 10.45 -4.48 -23.51
CA ARG A 306 11.38 -3.79 -22.61
C ARG A 306 10.67 -3.02 -21.48
N GLN A 307 9.57 -3.55 -20.98
CA GLN A 307 8.73 -2.92 -19.95
C GLN A 307 8.58 -3.84 -18.75
N TYR A 308 8.39 -3.23 -17.58
CA TYR A 308 7.94 -3.95 -16.40
C TYR A 308 6.42 -3.98 -16.35
N MET A 309 5.86 -4.99 -15.71
CA MET A 309 4.45 -5.09 -15.40
C MET A 309 4.32 -5.32 -13.90
N ALA A 310 3.68 -4.38 -13.21
CA ALA A 310 3.27 -4.58 -11.83
C ALA A 310 1.87 -5.16 -11.84
N ALA A 311 1.66 -6.25 -11.11
CA ALA A 311 0.34 -6.68 -10.68
C ALA A 311 0.11 -6.13 -9.28
N TYR A 312 -1.10 -5.69 -8.99
CA TYR A 312 -1.51 -5.26 -7.65
C TYR A 312 -3.02 -5.37 -7.61
N TYR A 313 -3.58 -5.49 -6.44
CA TYR A 313 -5.02 -5.40 -6.35
C TYR A 313 -5.49 -3.98 -6.26
N TYR A 314 -6.61 -3.72 -6.91
CA TYR A 314 -7.34 -2.48 -6.83
C TYR A 314 -8.70 -2.74 -6.19
N TYR A 315 -8.97 -2.00 -5.11
CA TYR A 315 -10.30 -1.91 -4.55
C TYR A 315 -11.14 -1.00 -5.43
N ALA A 316 -12.07 -1.59 -6.17
CA ALA A 316 -13.12 -0.83 -6.86
C ALA A 316 -14.21 -0.32 -5.90
N GLY A 317 -14.04 -0.64 -4.60
CA GLY A 317 -15.07 -0.72 -3.59
C GLY A 317 -16.04 -1.81 -4.01
N GLY A 318 -15.84 -3.06 -3.60
CA GLY A 318 -16.41 -3.48 -2.35
C GLY A 318 -15.90 -4.74 -1.66
N THR A 319 -16.50 -5.90 -1.88
CA THR A 319 -15.74 -7.15 -1.71
C THR A 319 -14.96 -7.49 -2.96
N ASN A 320 -15.28 -6.87 -4.12
CA ASN A 320 -14.50 -7.03 -5.33
C ASN A 320 -13.19 -6.30 -5.18
N VAL A 321 -12.21 -7.16 -5.18
CA VAL A 321 -10.83 -6.82 -5.34
C VAL A 321 -10.49 -7.23 -6.76
N SER A 322 -10.08 -6.28 -7.59
CA SER A 322 -9.65 -6.58 -8.96
C SER A 322 -8.14 -6.74 -8.96
N ALA A 323 -7.63 -7.88 -9.41
CA ALA A 323 -6.23 -7.94 -9.81
C ALA A 323 -6.07 -7.01 -11.01
N GLN A 324 -5.26 -5.97 -10.87
CA GLN A 324 -4.92 -5.03 -11.92
C GLN A 324 -3.47 -5.18 -12.32
N THR A 325 -3.17 -4.69 -13.52
CA THR A 325 -1.80 -4.55 -13.99
C THR A 325 -1.52 -3.13 -14.47
N GLN A 326 -0.36 -2.59 -14.11
CA GLN A 326 0.19 -1.37 -14.68
C GLN A 326 1.54 -1.68 -15.32
N ARG A 327 1.72 -1.22 -16.55
CA ARG A 327 3.01 -1.30 -17.23
C ARG A 327 3.88 -0.12 -16.86
N TYR A 328 5.18 -0.33 -16.79
CA TYR A 328 6.18 0.70 -16.53
C TYR A 328 7.33 0.59 -17.53
N ASP A 329 7.87 1.74 -17.93
CA ASP A 329 9.12 1.77 -18.69
C ASP A 329 10.33 1.50 -17.79
N SER A 330 11.53 1.45 -18.37
CA SER A 330 12.77 1.20 -17.62
C SER A 330 13.16 2.34 -16.66
N SER A 331 12.48 3.48 -16.71
CA SER A 331 12.66 4.61 -15.80
C SER A 331 11.64 4.62 -14.66
N GLY A 332 10.67 3.69 -14.67
CA GLY A 332 9.58 3.63 -13.70
C GLY A 332 8.39 4.52 -14.05
N ASN A 333 8.31 5.07 -15.27
CA ASN A 333 7.13 5.82 -15.68
C ASN A 333 6.02 4.86 -16.10
N PRO A 334 4.76 5.10 -15.70
CA PRO A 334 3.63 4.28 -16.15
C PRO A 334 3.44 4.40 -17.67
N VAL A 335 3.22 3.27 -18.33
CA VAL A 335 2.95 3.17 -19.78
C VAL A 335 1.51 2.75 -20.00
N GLY A 336 0.66 3.73 -20.36
CA GLY A 336 -0.78 3.52 -20.51
C GLY A 336 -1.50 3.46 -19.17
N ALA A 337 -2.81 3.25 -19.21
CA ALA A 337 -3.64 3.12 -18.01
C ALA A 337 -3.51 1.71 -17.38
N PRO A 338 -3.86 1.58 -16.09
CA PRO A 338 -4.09 0.29 -15.46
C PRO A 338 -5.07 -0.58 -16.26
N PHE A 339 -4.90 -1.89 -16.16
CA PHE A 339 -5.71 -2.88 -16.86
C PHE A 339 -6.23 -3.94 -15.89
N ASP A 340 -7.55 -4.14 -15.89
CA ASP A 340 -8.22 -5.15 -15.08
C ASP A 340 -7.93 -6.56 -15.63
N VAL A 341 -7.40 -7.42 -14.77
CA VAL A 341 -7.10 -8.82 -15.08
C VAL A 341 -8.29 -9.73 -14.75
N THR A 342 -9.05 -9.40 -13.71
CA THR A 342 -10.23 -10.17 -13.29
C THR A 342 -11.39 -9.98 -14.25
N ILE A 343 -12.16 -11.05 -14.48
CA ILE A 343 -13.32 -11.07 -15.40
C ILE A 343 -14.67 -11.20 -14.65
N SER A 344 -14.65 -11.24 -13.32
CA SER A 344 -15.83 -11.47 -12.49
C SER A 344 -15.82 -10.61 -11.22
N ASP A 345 -17.04 -10.24 -10.79
CA ASP A 345 -17.40 -9.55 -9.54
C ASP A 345 -17.17 -10.48 -8.32
N ALA A 346 -15.95 -10.96 -8.15
CA ALA A 346 -15.62 -11.92 -7.12
C ALA A 346 -15.04 -11.25 -5.87
N ASN A 347 -15.52 -11.69 -4.71
CA ASN A 347 -15.00 -11.33 -3.41
C ASN A 347 -13.51 -11.69 -3.34
N GLY A 348 -12.62 -10.86 -2.79
CA GLY A 348 -11.18 -11.14 -2.78
C GLY A 348 -10.45 -10.80 -1.49
N LYS A 349 -9.49 -11.67 -1.13
CA LYS A 349 -8.30 -11.37 -0.31
C LYS A 349 -7.12 -11.40 -1.27
N THR A 350 -6.12 -10.53 -1.20
CA THR A 350 -5.13 -10.47 -2.30
C THR A 350 -3.68 -10.40 -1.88
N GLU A 351 -2.92 -11.26 -2.55
CA GLU A 351 -1.47 -11.38 -2.63
C GLU A 351 -1.20 -11.76 -4.09
N GLU A 352 -0.50 -10.90 -4.83
CA GLU A 352 -0.27 -11.09 -6.27
C GLU A 352 1.05 -11.82 -6.54
N ALA A 353 1.05 -12.62 -7.60
CA ALA A 353 2.27 -13.12 -8.23
C ALA A 353 2.21 -12.96 -9.74
N ILE A 354 3.35 -12.66 -10.35
CA ILE A 354 3.44 -12.45 -11.79
C ILE A 354 4.71 -13.05 -12.37
N ALA A 355 4.60 -13.74 -13.50
CA ALA A 355 5.74 -14.29 -14.23
C ALA A 355 5.64 -14.05 -15.74
N TYR A 356 6.76 -13.68 -16.37
CA TYR A 356 6.85 -13.41 -17.80
C TYR A 356 7.17 -14.67 -18.62
N ASP A 357 6.33 -14.96 -19.60
CA ASP A 357 6.58 -15.92 -20.68
C ASP A 357 7.29 -15.20 -21.84
N SER A 358 8.61 -15.39 -21.88
CA SER A 358 9.50 -14.83 -22.89
C SER A 358 9.31 -15.42 -24.29
N VAL A 359 8.65 -16.58 -24.41
CA VAL A 359 8.40 -17.23 -25.69
C VAL A 359 7.19 -16.61 -26.38
N ASN A 360 6.09 -16.41 -25.65
CA ASN A 360 4.81 -15.93 -26.19
C ASN A 360 4.52 -14.45 -25.91
N ASP A 361 5.41 -13.75 -25.20
CA ASP A 361 5.28 -12.32 -24.86
C ASP A 361 4.02 -11.98 -24.05
N ARG A 362 3.87 -12.66 -22.92
CA ARG A 362 2.74 -12.51 -22.01
C ARG A 362 3.13 -12.82 -20.58
N PHE A 363 2.27 -12.49 -19.65
CA PHE A 363 2.46 -12.68 -18.23
C PHE A 363 1.39 -13.64 -17.71
N LEU A 364 1.74 -14.54 -16.81
CA LEU A 364 0.76 -15.22 -15.96
C LEU A 364 0.66 -14.42 -14.67
N VAL A 365 -0.52 -13.89 -14.40
CA VAL A 365 -0.86 -13.21 -13.14
C VAL A 365 -1.65 -14.20 -12.30
N ALA A 366 -1.26 -14.38 -11.04
CA ALA A 366 -1.97 -15.18 -10.06
C ALA A 366 -2.33 -14.33 -8.85
N TRP A 367 -3.51 -14.55 -8.27
CA TRP A 367 -4.04 -13.82 -7.13
C TRP A 367 -4.89 -14.74 -6.28
N ILE A 368 -5.12 -14.36 -5.02
CA ILE A 368 -6.14 -15.01 -4.20
C ILE A 368 -7.50 -14.37 -4.49
N GLN A 369 -8.53 -15.18 -4.61
CA GLN A 369 -9.93 -14.75 -4.76
C GLN A 369 -10.79 -15.60 -3.83
N ASP A 370 -11.72 -14.98 -3.13
CA ASP A 370 -12.67 -15.66 -2.26
C ASP A 370 -13.80 -16.31 -3.07
N ASP A 371 -13.83 -17.63 -3.07
CA ASP A 371 -14.87 -18.44 -3.69
C ASP A 371 -15.76 -19.04 -2.58
N HIS A 372 -16.79 -18.30 -2.16
CA HIS A 372 -17.75 -18.70 -1.12
C HIS A 372 -17.15 -18.87 0.29
N GLY A 373 -16.29 -17.94 0.72
CA GLY A 373 -15.67 -17.94 2.05
C GLY A 373 -14.35 -18.71 2.15
N VAL A 374 -13.83 -19.16 1.01
CA VAL A 374 -12.54 -19.84 0.87
C VAL A 374 -11.72 -19.09 -0.18
N GLY A 375 -10.58 -18.52 0.22
CA GLY A 375 -9.62 -17.95 -0.73
C GLY A 375 -8.95 -19.04 -1.56
N LEU A 376 -9.08 -19.00 -2.87
CA LEU A 376 -8.39 -19.88 -3.82
C LEU A 376 -7.47 -19.06 -4.72
N VAL A 377 -6.42 -19.69 -5.23
CA VAL A 377 -5.51 -19.10 -6.21
C VAL A 377 -6.17 -19.17 -7.58
N HIS A 378 -6.44 -17.99 -8.14
CA HIS A 378 -6.85 -17.82 -9.53
C HIS A 378 -5.67 -17.33 -10.35
N ARG A 379 -5.73 -17.60 -11.65
CA ARG A 379 -4.68 -17.20 -12.58
C ARG A 379 -5.19 -16.91 -13.97
N GLN A 380 -4.58 -15.92 -14.61
CA GLN A 380 -4.95 -15.48 -15.96
C GLN A 380 -3.72 -15.00 -16.73
N LEU A 381 -3.68 -15.34 -18.01
CA LEU A 381 -2.66 -14.81 -18.91
C LEU A 381 -3.05 -13.43 -19.40
N VAL A 382 -2.09 -12.51 -19.34
CA VAL A 382 -2.20 -11.12 -19.78
C VAL A 382 -1.10 -10.85 -20.80
N SER A 383 -1.44 -10.35 -21.98
CA SER A 383 -0.45 -10.01 -23.00
C SER A 383 0.46 -8.87 -22.52
N SER A 384 1.64 -8.75 -23.12
CA SER A 384 2.57 -7.66 -22.85
C SER A 384 2.03 -6.25 -23.15
N THR A 385 0.86 -6.17 -23.80
CA THR A 385 0.15 -4.94 -24.15
C THR A 385 -1.18 -4.78 -23.44
N ASN A 386 -1.40 -5.48 -22.31
CA ASN A 386 -2.62 -5.40 -21.49
C ASN A 386 -3.88 -5.89 -22.21
N SER A 387 -3.91 -7.18 -22.57
CA SER A 387 -5.11 -7.87 -23.03
C SER A 387 -5.19 -9.28 -22.44
N LEU A 388 -6.36 -9.74 -22.06
CA LEU A 388 -6.56 -11.12 -21.60
C LEU A 388 -6.25 -12.13 -22.71
N VAL A 389 -5.63 -13.25 -22.36
CA VAL A 389 -5.29 -14.34 -23.29
C VAL A 389 -5.84 -15.66 -22.76
N GLY A 390 -6.88 -16.20 -23.40
CA GLY A 390 -7.52 -17.43 -22.94
C GLY A 390 -8.43 -17.22 -21.72
N SER A 391 -8.72 -18.30 -21.01
CA SER A 391 -9.58 -18.31 -19.82
C SER A 391 -8.77 -18.09 -18.54
N MET A 392 -9.44 -17.45 -17.58
CA MET A 392 -9.05 -17.53 -16.18
C MET A 392 -9.23 -18.97 -15.69
N GLU A 393 -8.29 -19.43 -14.88
CA GLU A 393 -8.29 -20.77 -14.30
C GLU A 393 -8.09 -20.68 -12.78
N THR A 394 -8.63 -21.65 -12.04
CA THR A 394 -8.54 -21.71 -10.58
C THR A 394 -7.77 -22.95 -10.17
N ASN A 395 -6.85 -22.81 -9.21
CA ASN A 395 -6.16 -23.96 -8.64
C ASN A 395 -7.15 -24.76 -7.79
N ALA A 396 -7.28 -26.05 -8.10
CA ALA A 396 -8.17 -26.93 -7.35
C ALA A 396 -7.68 -27.10 -5.90
N SER A 397 -8.59 -26.96 -4.93
CA SER A 397 -8.39 -27.37 -3.54
C SER A 397 -9.16 -28.67 -3.27
N PRO A 398 -8.49 -29.76 -2.84
CA PRO A 398 -9.17 -31.02 -2.53
C PRO A 398 -10.01 -30.96 -1.24
N VAL A 399 -9.81 -29.96 -0.38
CA VAL A 399 -10.51 -29.84 0.92
C VAL A 399 -11.17 -28.48 1.17
N ASN A 400 -11.06 -27.54 0.22
CA ASN A 400 -11.55 -26.17 0.32
C ASN A 400 -11.14 -25.46 1.62
N GLN A 401 -9.86 -25.61 2.00
CA GLN A 401 -9.24 -24.78 3.03
C GLN A 401 -8.47 -23.66 2.29
N GLY A 402 -8.55 -22.43 2.78
CA GLY A 402 -8.07 -21.27 2.02
C GLY A 402 -6.59 -21.34 1.65
N GLN A 403 -6.28 -21.07 0.38
CA GLN A 403 -4.94 -20.94 -0.19
C GLN A 403 -4.37 -19.55 0.07
N ARG A 404 -3.04 -19.45 0.21
CA ARG A 404 -2.31 -18.20 0.47
C ARG A 404 -0.93 -18.18 -0.19
N TYR A 405 -0.37 -16.99 -0.31
CA TYR A 405 0.97 -16.63 -0.78
C TYR A 405 1.32 -17.31 -2.11
N PRO A 406 0.56 -17.03 -3.19
CA PRO A 406 0.91 -17.58 -4.49
C PRO A 406 2.28 -17.06 -4.93
N ALA A 407 3.06 -17.92 -5.57
CA ALA A 407 4.28 -17.57 -6.28
C ALA A 407 4.29 -18.23 -7.65
N VAL A 408 4.86 -17.56 -8.66
CA VAL A 408 4.88 -18.04 -10.04
C VAL A 408 6.26 -17.82 -10.68
N ALA A 409 6.75 -18.80 -11.43
CA ALA A 409 7.92 -18.66 -12.31
C ALA A 409 7.69 -19.41 -13.63
N TYR A 410 8.36 -18.98 -14.71
CA TYR A 410 8.23 -19.58 -16.04
C TYR A 410 9.52 -20.26 -16.50
N SER A 411 9.39 -21.50 -17.00
CA SER A 411 10.42 -22.19 -17.77
C SER A 411 10.20 -21.97 -19.28
N PRO A 412 11.06 -21.22 -19.97
CA PRO A 412 11.03 -21.12 -21.43
C PRO A 412 11.46 -22.40 -22.15
N ALA A 413 12.27 -23.25 -21.50
CA ALA A 413 12.74 -24.51 -22.09
C ALA A 413 11.60 -25.51 -22.24
N SER A 414 10.80 -25.68 -21.19
CA SER A 414 9.63 -26.58 -21.18
C SER A 414 8.32 -25.88 -21.53
N ARG A 415 8.30 -24.54 -21.59
CA ARG A 415 7.10 -23.70 -21.80
C ARG A 415 6.02 -23.94 -20.75
N THR A 416 6.46 -24.02 -19.50
CA THR A 416 5.65 -24.37 -18.35
C THR A 416 5.89 -23.35 -17.25
N TYR A 417 4.83 -22.93 -16.57
CA TYR A 417 4.92 -22.22 -15.30
C TYR A 417 4.86 -23.20 -14.14
N LEU A 418 5.57 -22.89 -13.06
CA LEU A 418 5.25 -23.42 -11.74
C LEU A 418 4.49 -22.35 -10.98
N ASN A 419 3.32 -22.69 -10.46
CA ASN A 419 2.61 -21.88 -9.47
C ASN A 419 2.57 -22.64 -8.15
N ALA A 420 3.18 -22.08 -7.10
CA ALA A 420 3.21 -22.63 -5.75
C ALA A 420 2.40 -21.78 -4.78
N TRP A 421 1.86 -22.37 -3.72
CA TRP A 421 1.08 -21.69 -2.69
C TRP A 421 1.13 -22.48 -1.38
N GLN A 422 0.66 -21.85 -0.31
CA GLN A 422 0.44 -22.46 1.00
C GLN A 422 -1.03 -22.91 1.11
N GLU A 423 -1.26 -24.14 1.56
CA GLU A 423 -2.61 -24.68 1.80
C GLU A 423 -2.61 -25.75 2.89
N ASN A 424 -3.71 -25.87 3.62
CA ASN A 424 -3.96 -26.95 4.56
C ASN A 424 -4.86 -28.03 3.95
N ILE A 425 -4.26 -29.08 3.40
CA ILE A 425 -5.02 -30.17 2.75
C ILE A 425 -5.27 -31.38 3.68
N ASN A 426 -4.49 -31.53 4.75
CA ASN A 426 -4.45 -32.76 5.52
C ASN A 426 -5.38 -32.80 6.75
N ALA A 427 -6.24 -31.79 6.94
CA ALA A 427 -7.04 -31.60 8.16
C ALA A 427 -6.20 -31.57 9.47
N ALA A 428 -4.88 -31.40 9.34
CA ALA A 428 -3.98 -31.00 10.41
C ALA A 428 -4.19 -29.50 10.68
N PRO A 429 -3.77 -28.93 11.82
CA PRO A 429 -3.91 -27.49 12.04
C PRO A 429 -2.87 -26.64 11.27
N PHE A 430 -2.06 -27.26 10.42
CA PHE A 430 -0.87 -26.67 9.82
C PHE A 430 -1.00 -26.60 8.29
N ASP A 431 -0.49 -25.52 7.72
CA ASP A 431 -0.41 -25.36 6.27
C ASP A 431 0.89 -25.97 5.72
N ASP A 432 0.83 -26.55 4.52
CA ASP A 432 1.93 -27.17 3.78
C ASP A 432 2.20 -26.36 2.49
N ILE A 433 3.29 -26.65 1.77
CA ILE A 433 3.56 -26.04 0.45
C ILE A 433 3.09 -26.95 -0.68
N TYR A 434 2.22 -26.43 -1.54
CA TYR A 434 1.70 -27.08 -2.73
C TYR A 434 2.17 -26.39 -4.01
N GLY A 435 2.11 -27.11 -5.12
CA GLY A 435 2.39 -26.58 -6.44
C GLY A 435 1.54 -27.21 -7.53
N ILE A 436 1.46 -26.52 -8.66
CA ILE A 436 0.86 -26.99 -9.90
C ILE A 436 1.75 -26.55 -11.07
N THR A 437 1.95 -27.46 -12.02
CA THR A 437 2.53 -27.09 -13.32
C THR A 437 1.42 -26.57 -14.21
N VAL A 438 1.64 -25.41 -14.82
CA VAL A 438 0.70 -24.76 -15.73
C VAL A 438 1.34 -24.69 -17.10
N ASP A 439 0.66 -25.17 -18.13
CA ASP A 439 1.18 -25.10 -19.49
C ASP A 439 1.11 -23.67 -20.05
N LYS A 440 1.64 -23.50 -21.26
CA LYS A 440 1.66 -22.21 -21.95
C LYS A 440 0.26 -21.61 -22.14
N ASP A 441 -0.82 -22.39 -22.21
CA ASP A 441 -2.19 -21.93 -22.47
C ASP A 441 -3.03 -21.82 -21.18
N ASN A 442 -2.36 -21.64 -20.04
CA ASN A 442 -2.93 -21.53 -18.69
C ASN A 442 -3.54 -22.83 -18.15
N GLN A 443 -3.39 -23.98 -18.81
CA GLN A 443 -4.01 -25.23 -18.37
C GLN A 443 -3.17 -25.89 -17.29
N GLY A 444 -3.82 -26.23 -16.17
CA GLY A 444 -3.17 -26.79 -14.99
C GLY A 444 -3.13 -28.31 -15.01
N GLY A 445 -2.04 -28.88 -14.51
CA GLY A 445 -1.96 -30.29 -14.15
C GLY A 445 -2.72 -30.62 -12.84
N ALA A 446 -2.38 -31.75 -12.23
CA ALA A 446 -2.83 -32.04 -10.87
C ALA A 446 -1.95 -31.29 -9.85
N PRO A 447 -2.52 -30.68 -8.79
CA PRO A 447 -1.74 -30.18 -7.67
C PRO A 447 -0.89 -31.29 -7.02
N PHE A 448 0.30 -30.93 -6.54
CA PHE A 448 1.22 -31.82 -5.86
C PHE A 448 1.83 -31.14 -4.63
N VAL A 449 2.25 -31.94 -3.66
CA VAL A 449 2.94 -31.48 -2.45
C VAL A 449 4.40 -31.17 -2.79
N ILE A 450 4.85 -29.96 -2.46
CA ILE A 450 6.27 -29.59 -2.48
C ILE A 450 6.90 -29.90 -1.12
N CYS A 451 6.22 -29.58 -0.02
CA CYS A 451 6.65 -29.90 1.34
C CYS A 451 5.45 -30.08 2.25
N SER A 452 5.45 -31.13 3.08
CA SER A 452 4.41 -31.41 4.08
C SER A 452 5.02 -31.99 5.36
N GLU A 453 5.95 -31.23 5.93
CA GLU A 453 6.71 -31.64 7.10
C GLU A 453 5.96 -31.26 8.37
N ALA A 454 6.48 -31.60 9.55
CA ALA A 454 5.79 -31.25 10.80
C ALA A 454 5.59 -29.72 10.93
N SER A 455 4.48 -29.30 11.55
CA SER A 455 4.12 -27.88 11.75
C SER A 455 3.95 -27.08 10.45
N TYR A 456 3.92 -25.75 10.53
CA TYR A 456 3.61 -24.86 9.40
C TYR A 456 4.76 -24.79 8.39
N GLN A 457 4.42 -24.81 7.11
CA GLN A 457 5.24 -24.28 6.03
C GLN A 457 4.49 -23.15 5.32
N SER A 458 5.17 -22.02 5.09
CA SER A 458 4.52 -20.79 4.62
C SER A 458 5.35 -19.93 3.67
N LYS A 459 4.67 -19.04 2.93
CA LYS A 459 5.26 -18.01 2.06
C LYS A 459 6.29 -18.53 1.05
N PRO A 460 5.89 -19.41 0.11
CA PRO A 460 6.81 -19.88 -0.90
C PRO A 460 7.25 -18.75 -1.85
N ARG A 461 8.52 -18.78 -2.28
CA ARG A 461 9.05 -17.95 -3.39
C ARG A 461 9.78 -18.81 -4.39
N ILE A 462 9.77 -18.41 -5.66
CA ILE A 462 10.27 -19.24 -6.77
C ILE A 462 11.25 -18.46 -7.64
N ALA A 463 12.42 -19.05 -7.91
CA ALA A 463 13.30 -18.66 -9.00
C ALA A 463 13.44 -19.79 -10.02
N TYR A 464 13.65 -19.45 -11.29
CA TYR A 464 13.91 -20.44 -12.34
C TYR A 464 15.41 -20.54 -12.65
N ALA A 465 15.94 -21.76 -12.59
CA ALA A 465 17.31 -22.10 -12.97
C ALA A 465 17.29 -22.72 -14.39
N PRO A 466 17.69 -21.96 -15.44
CA PRO A 466 17.70 -22.45 -16.82
C PRO A 466 18.72 -23.55 -17.10
N THR A 467 19.77 -23.70 -16.28
CA THR A 467 20.84 -24.71 -16.50
C THR A 467 20.31 -26.13 -16.54
N ASP A 468 19.41 -26.44 -15.61
CA ASP A 468 18.89 -27.78 -15.38
C ASP A 468 17.38 -27.85 -15.63
N ASP A 469 16.80 -26.78 -16.16
CA ASP A 469 15.35 -26.59 -16.32
C ASP A 469 14.61 -26.92 -15.02
N THR A 470 14.84 -26.12 -13.98
CA THR A 470 14.43 -26.43 -12.61
C THR A 470 13.95 -25.18 -11.89
N PHE A 471 12.88 -25.31 -11.13
CA PHE A 471 12.39 -24.28 -10.22
C PHE A 471 13.01 -24.47 -8.84
N LEU A 472 13.54 -23.40 -8.28
CA LEU A 472 14.06 -23.30 -6.92
C LEU A 472 12.95 -22.69 -6.06
N VAL A 473 12.41 -23.46 -5.11
CA VAL A 473 11.31 -23.01 -4.26
C VAL A 473 11.83 -22.87 -2.83
N VAL A 474 11.77 -21.67 -2.27
CA VAL A 474 12.14 -21.38 -0.87
C VAL A 474 10.89 -21.07 -0.04
N TRP A 475 10.89 -21.41 1.25
CA TRP A 475 9.74 -21.16 2.15
C TRP A 475 10.18 -21.04 3.62
N GLU A 476 9.29 -20.49 4.44
CA GLU A 476 9.38 -20.52 5.90
C GLU A 476 8.93 -21.89 6.43
N ASP A 477 9.68 -22.51 7.33
CA ASP A 477 9.43 -23.87 7.78
C ASP A 477 9.56 -24.03 9.29
N ARG A 478 8.52 -24.52 9.95
CA ARG A 478 8.46 -24.68 11.42
C ARG A 478 8.64 -26.13 11.89
N ARG A 479 9.21 -27.00 11.04
CA ARG A 479 9.39 -28.43 11.37
C ARG A 479 10.26 -28.68 12.59
N ASN A 480 11.20 -27.78 12.87
CA ASN A 480 12.13 -27.90 13.99
C ASN A 480 11.63 -27.19 15.25
N ASP A 481 10.89 -26.09 15.10
CA ASP A 481 10.29 -25.31 16.19
C ASP A 481 8.94 -24.67 15.75
N PRO A 482 7.81 -25.01 16.39
CA PRO A 482 6.51 -24.44 16.05
C PRO A 482 6.39 -22.92 16.22
N LEU A 483 7.26 -22.30 17.01
CA LEU A 483 7.25 -20.86 17.28
C LEU A 483 8.21 -20.08 16.37
N ASN A 484 9.25 -20.72 15.86
CA ASN A 484 10.32 -20.09 15.10
C ASN A 484 10.50 -20.81 13.77
N ALA A 485 10.28 -20.09 12.67
CA ALA A 485 10.51 -20.65 11.34
C ALA A 485 12.00 -20.61 10.98
N ASP A 486 12.44 -21.63 10.26
CA ASP A 486 13.71 -21.69 9.52
C ASP A 486 13.42 -21.43 8.03
N ILE A 487 14.45 -21.18 7.20
CA ILE A 487 14.28 -21.11 5.74
C ILE A 487 14.71 -22.42 5.10
N TYR A 488 13.84 -23.01 4.30
CA TYR A 488 14.10 -24.24 3.55
C TYR A 488 13.98 -24.01 2.05
N ILE A 489 14.61 -24.89 1.28
CA ILE A 489 14.57 -24.92 -0.18
C ILE A 489 14.29 -26.31 -0.72
N GLY A 490 13.56 -26.36 -1.83
CA GLY A 490 13.25 -27.55 -2.61
C GLY A 490 13.40 -27.28 -4.11
N LEU A 491 13.64 -28.34 -4.87
CA LEU A 491 13.80 -28.29 -6.32
C LEU A 491 12.62 -28.96 -7.00
N VAL A 492 12.02 -28.30 -7.98
CA VAL A 492 10.85 -28.81 -8.73
C VAL A 492 11.14 -28.77 -10.21
N LYS A 493 10.91 -29.89 -10.92
CA LYS A 493 11.01 -29.96 -12.38
C LYS A 493 9.72 -29.46 -13.06
N PRO A 494 9.78 -29.05 -14.34
CA PRO A 494 8.59 -28.69 -15.12
C PRO A 494 7.56 -29.79 -15.32
N ASP A 495 7.88 -31.04 -15.01
CA ASP A 495 6.92 -32.15 -14.97
C ASP A 495 6.22 -32.31 -13.60
N GLY A 496 6.54 -31.44 -12.64
CA GLY A 496 6.00 -31.44 -11.28
C GLY A 496 6.75 -32.34 -10.30
N SER A 497 7.78 -33.08 -10.75
CA SER A 497 8.57 -33.92 -9.84
C SER A 497 9.46 -33.07 -8.92
N THR A 498 9.47 -33.40 -7.63
CA THR A 498 10.38 -32.82 -6.63
C THR A 498 11.71 -33.59 -6.63
N LEU A 499 12.84 -32.88 -6.59
CA LEU A 499 14.16 -33.52 -6.57
C LEU A 499 14.71 -33.57 -5.15
N GLY A 500 14.76 -34.79 -4.59
CA GLY A 500 15.39 -35.04 -3.29
C GLY A 500 14.55 -34.56 -2.11
N ILE A 501 15.21 -34.46 -0.95
CA ILE A 501 14.61 -33.97 0.30
C ILE A 501 14.87 -32.47 0.38
N SER A 502 13.89 -31.70 0.87
CA SER A 502 14.06 -30.29 1.16
C SER A 502 15.24 -30.05 2.11
N THR A 503 16.03 -29.01 1.85
CA THR A 503 17.26 -28.70 2.58
C THR A 503 17.12 -27.37 3.29
N ALA A 504 17.62 -27.26 4.53
CA ALA A 504 17.66 -26.01 5.25
C ALA A 504 18.64 -25.04 4.55
N VAL A 505 18.15 -23.85 4.18
CA VAL A 505 19.01 -22.71 3.80
C VAL A 505 19.62 -22.10 5.05
N THR A 506 18.87 -22.03 6.14
CA THR A 506 19.35 -21.65 7.47
C THR A 506 18.53 -22.39 8.53
N ALA A 507 19.11 -22.57 9.71
CA ALA A 507 18.44 -23.06 10.91
C ALA A 507 19.02 -22.33 12.14
N ALA A 508 19.23 -21.02 11.99
CA ALA A 508 19.84 -20.19 13.01
C ALA A 508 18.87 -19.98 14.18
N PRO A 509 19.37 -19.65 15.39
CA PRO A 509 18.48 -19.35 16.52
C PRO A 509 17.53 -18.20 16.21
N GLY A 510 16.33 -18.24 16.80
CA GLY A 510 15.27 -17.27 16.49
C GLY A 510 14.49 -17.65 15.24
N ALA A 511 13.65 -16.75 14.75
CA ALA A 511 12.85 -16.96 13.56
C ALA A 511 13.52 -16.34 12.33
N GLN A 512 13.44 -17.04 11.22
CA GLN A 512 13.77 -16.57 9.88
C GLN A 512 12.51 -16.53 9.03
N LEU A 513 12.19 -15.35 8.50
CA LEU A 513 10.90 -15.00 7.93
C LEU A 513 11.06 -14.27 6.59
N ASN A 514 9.97 -14.22 5.81
CA ASN A 514 9.86 -13.46 4.58
C ASN A 514 11.02 -13.73 3.58
N PRO A 515 11.26 -15.00 3.20
CA PRO A 515 12.34 -15.30 2.27
C PRO A 515 12.07 -14.71 0.89
N ASP A 516 13.13 -14.46 0.13
CA ASP A 516 13.10 -14.21 -1.30
C ASP A 516 14.31 -14.85 -1.99
N ILE A 517 14.20 -15.14 -3.30
CA ILE A 517 15.25 -15.80 -4.08
C ILE A 517 15.38 -15.20 -5.49
N ALA A 518 16.61 -14.97 -5.91
CA ALA A 518 16.95 -14.63 -7.29
C ALA A 518 18.04 -15.56 -7.83
N TYR A 519 17.95 -15.86 -9.14
CA TYR A 519 18.93 -16.67 -9.86
C TYR A 519 19.76 -15.79 -10.80
N ASP A 520 21.07 -15.97 -10.78
CA ASP A 520 22.01 -15.40 -11.73
C ASP A 520 22.39 -16.45 -12.81
N PRO A 521 21.89 -16.30 -14.05
CA PRO A 521 22.22 -17.21 -15.15
C PRO A 521 23.64 -17.05 -15.71
N ASP A 522 24.38 -15.99 -15.36
CA ASP A 522 25.76 -15.82 -15.82
C ASP A 522 26.75 -16.67 -14.99
N SER A 523 26.45 -16.90 -13.70
CA SER A 523 27.31 -17.68 -12.80
C SER A 523 26.69 -18.98 -12.30
N ASN A 524 25.42 -19.24 -12.60
CA ASN A 524 24.63 -20.37 -12.11
C ASN A 524 24.52 -20.42 -10.57
N LEU A 525 24.50 -19.24 -9.95
CA LEU A 525 24.34 -19.06 -8.51
C LEU A 525 22.99 -18.43 -8.21
N SER A 526 22.48 -18.70 -7.02
CA SER A 526 21.28 -18.04 -6.49
C SER A 526 21.62 -17.32 -5.20
N LEU A 527 20.92 -16.23 -4.94
CA LEU A 527 20.94 -15.56 -3.64
C LEU A 527 19.56 -15.71 -3.02
N VAL A 528 19.51 -16.34 -1.84
CA VAL A 528 18.34 -16.37 -0.96
C VAL A 528 18.54 -15.30 0.12
N VAL A 529 17.53 -14.50 0.41
CA VAL A 529 17.55 -13.49 1.49
C VAL A 529 16.36 -13.69 2.41
N TRP A 530 16.47 -13.28 3.67
CA TRP A 530 15.40 -13.40 4.66
C TRP A 530 15.56 -12.38 5.79
N GLN A 531 14.44 -12.11 6.48
CA GLN A 531 14.38 -11.36 7.73
C GLN A 531 14.71 -12.29 8.89
N ASP A 532 15.51 -11.84 9.85
CA ASP A 532 16.12 -12.71 10.85
C ASP A 532 16.04 -12.11 12.26
N THR A 533 15.56 -12.89 13.23
CA THR A 533 15.40 -12.45 14.63
C THR A 533 16.50 -12.98 15.55
N ARG A 534 17.59 -13.59 15.03
CA ARG A 534 18.69 -14.14 15.84
C ARG A 534 19.32 -13.12 16.78
N ASN A 535 19.27 -11.84 16.43
CA ASN A 535 19.83 -10.72 17.17
C ASN A 535 18.75 -9.76 17.73
N GLN A 536 17.52 -10.25 17.93
CA GLN A 536 16.38 -9.41 18.35
C GLN A 536 16.66 -8.53 19.57
N ALA A 537 17.49 -9.00 20.52
CA ALA A 537 17.83 -8.25 21.72
C ALA A 537 18.83 -7.10 21.51
N THR A 538 19.56 -7.07 20.39
CA THR A 538 20.61 -6.07 20.11
C THR A 538 20.26 -5.14 18.96
N THR A 539 19.72 -5.67 17.87
CA THR A 539 19.47 -4.91 16.62
C THR A 539 18.01 -4.97 16.16
N ALA A 540 17.15 -5.72 16.86
CA ALA A 540 15.80 -6.12 16.41
C ALA A 540 15.89 -7.13 15.24
N GLU A 541 15.03 -7.02 14.23
CA GLU A 541 15.10 -7.86 13.03
C GLU A 541 16.15 -7.36 12.03
N ASP A 542 17.04 -8.27 11.64
CA ASP A 542 18.13 -8.03 10.68
C ASP A 542 17.77 -8.63 9.30
N ILE A 543 18.55 -8.32 8.27
CA ILE A 543 18.49 -9.01 6.97
C ILE A 543 19.73 -9.88 6.78
N TYR A 544 19.49 -11.15 6.44
CA TYR A 544 20.54 -12.11 6.11
C TYR A 544 20.31 -12.68 4.71
N GLY A 545 21.34 -13.35 4.18
CA GLY A 545 21.22 -14.09 2.94
C GLY A 545 22.22 -15.21 2.81
N GLN A 546 22.03 -16.07 1.81
CA GLN A 546 22.95 -17.16 1.51
C GLN A 546 23.04 -17.40 0.00
N ILE A 547 24.28 -17.60 -0.46
CA ILE A 547 24.54 -17.98 -1.85
C ILE A 547 24.41 -19.49 -1.99
N LEU A 548 23.66 -19.92 -3.01
CA LEU A 548 23.48 -21.32 -3.36
C LEU A 548 24.02 -21.60 -4.76
N ALA A 549 24.73 -22.72 -4.91
CA ALA A 549 25.13 -23.32 -6.18
C ALA A 549 24.34 -24.61 -6.41
N ASN A 550 24.15 -25.00 -7.68
CA ASN A 550 23.41 -26.21 -8.06
C ASN A 550 22.04 -26.30 -7.36
N GLY A 551 21.38 -25.15 -7.19
CA GLY A 551 20.07 -25.02 -6.55
C GLY A 551 20.10 -25.04 -5.01
N VAL A 552 20.81 -25.98 -4.38
CA VAL A 552 20.72 -26.20 -2.90
C VAL A 552 22.05 -26.15 -2.15
N MET A 553 23.19 -26.15 -2.85
CA MET A 553 24.49 -26.23 -2.19
C MET A 553 24.94 -24.85 -1.70
N GLN A 554 24.99 -24.67 -0.39
CA GLN A 554 25.53 -23.46 0.24
C GLN A 554 26.96 -23.15 -0.20
N VAL A 555 27.20 -21.89 -0.58
CA VAL A 555 28.51 -21.38 -0.99
C VAL A 555 28.98 -20.34 0.01
N GLY A 556 29.97 -20.70 0.82
CA GLY A 556 30.49 -19.81 1.86
C GLY A 556 29.56 -19.70 3.08
N ASN A 557 29.83 -18.69 3.90
CA ASN A 557 29.02 -18.40 5.09
C ASN A 557 27.81 -17.54 4.71
N GLU A 558 26.80 -17.56 5.57
CA GLU A 558 25.69 -16.61 5.50
C GLU A 558 26.20 -15.16 5.46
N LEU A 559 25.53 -14.37 4.64
CA LEU A 559 25.78 -12.95 4.45
C LEU A 559 24.95 -12.17 5.46
N ILE A 560 25.61 -11.27 6.18
CA ILE A 560 24.91 -10.21 6.91
C ILE A 560 24.62 -9.12 5.88
N ILE A 561 23.35 -8.96 5.51
CA ILE A 561 22.93 -7.96 4.52
C ILE A 561 22.76 -6.60 5.18
N SER A 562 22.07 -6.58 6.33
CA SER A 562 21.91 -5.42 7.21
C SER A 562 21.76 -5.91 8.66
N ASP A 563 22.60 -5.40 9.56
CA ASP A 563 22.50 -5.50 11.02
C ASP A 563 22.39 -4.10 11.66
N ALA A 564 21.84 -3.15 10.90
CA ALA A 564 21.62 -1.79 11.35
C ALA A 564 20.66 -1.77 12.56
N PRO A 565 20.83 -0.85 13.52
CA PRO A 565 19.92 -0.78 14.66
C PRO A 565 18.49 -0.43 14.26
N GLY A 566 17.52 -1.28 14.64
CA GLY A 566 16.10 -1.09 14.36
C GLY A 566 15.59 -2.08 13.33
N GLU A 567 14.28 -2.16 13.19
CA GLU A 567 13.63 -3.23 12.43
C GLU A 567 13.92 -3.13 10.93
N GLN A 568 14.51 -4.18 10.36
CA GLN A 568 14.74 -4.35 8.92
C GLN A 568 13.81 -5.44 8.38
N TRP A 569 12.86 -5.08 7.52
CA TRP A 569 11.72 -5.94 7.16
C TRP A 569 11.62 -6.21 5.66
N LEU A 570 10.92 -7.31 5.33
CA LEU A 570 10.46 -7.65 3.97
C LEU A 570 11.54 -7.55 2.89
N PRO A 571 12.67 -8.28 3.02
CA PRO A 571 13.73 -8.21 2.03
C PRO A 571 13.28 -8.74 0.68
N GLN A 572 13.81 -8.15 -0.38
CA GLN A 572 13.63 -8.59 -1.77
C GLN A 572 14.98 -8.65 -2.47
N VAL A 573 15.12 -9.57 -3.40
CA VAL A 573 16.34 -9.74 -4.20
C VAL A 573 16.00 -9.92 -5.67
N ALA A 574 16.75 -9.24 -6.53
CA ALA A 574 16.64 -9.43 -7.98
C ALA A 574 18.00 -9.41 -8.65
N TYR A 575 18.10 -10.19 -9.72
CA TYR A 575 19.26 -10.19 -10.60
C TYR A 575 19.24 -8.96 -11.50
N ALA A 576 20.23 -8.08 -11.32
CA ALA A 576 20.37 -6.88 -12.12
C ALA A 576 20.93 -7.19 -13.53
N GLY A 577 21.80 -8.20 -13.65
CA GLY A 577 22.60 -8.44 -14.85
C GLY A 577 24.10 -8.42 -14.56
N LYS A 578 24.88 -9.15 -15.36
CA LYS A 578 26.35 -9.25 -15.30
C LYS A 578 26.89 -9.69 -13.94
N GLY A 579 26.27 -10.71 -13.35
CA GLY A 579 26.68 -11.26 -12.05
C GLY A 579 26.40 -10.35 -10.86
N ILE A 580 25.43 -9.44 -10.98
CA ILE A 580 25.05 -8.50 -9.92
C ILE A 580 23.63 -8.77 -9.42
N PHE A 581 23.47 -8.88 -8.11
CA PHE A 581 22.20 -8.83 -7.41
C PHE A 581 22.01 -7.46 -6.76
N LEU A 582 20.76 -7.01 -6.65
CA LEU A 582 20.35 -5.97 -5.72
C LEU A 582 19.48 -6.62 -4.64
N VAL A 583 19.81 -6.36 -3.38
CA VAL A 583 18.93 -6.67 -2.25
C VAL A 583 18.37 -5.34 -1.73
N ILE A 584 17.06 -5.26 -1.55
CA ILE A 584 16.37 -4.13 -0.91
C ILE A 584 15.56 -4.62 0.29
N TRP A 585 15.25 -3.74 1.22
CA TRP A 585 14.43 -4.01 2.40
C TRP A 585 13.78 -2.72 2.91
N GLU A 586 12.76 -2.87 3.74
CA GLU A 586 12.17 -1.79 4.52
C GLU A 586 13.01 -1.55 5.78
N ASP A 587 13.55 -0.35 5.93
CA ASP A 587 14.20 0.11 7.16
C ASP A 587 13.21 0.97 7.94
N ARG A 588 12.79 0.50 9.11
CA ARG A 588 11.82 1.19 9.98
C ARG A 588 12.47 2.19 10.94
N ASN A 589 13.79 2.39 10.84
CA ASN A 589 14.52 3.34 11.66
C ASN A 589 15.61 4.06 10.82
N PRO A 590 15.38 5.32 10.42
CA PRO A 590 14.50 6.30 11.06
C PRO A 590 13.02 6.17 10.67
N VAL A 591 12.16 6.89 11.40
CA VAL A 591 10.79 7.19 10.95
C VAL A 591 10.81 8.52 10.18
N PRO A 592 10.21 8.63 8.98
CA PRO A 592 9.48 7.61 8.21
C PRO A 592 10.31 6.42 7.75
N HIS A 593 9.65 5.26 7.66
CA HIS A 593 10.23 4.05 7.09
C HIS A 593 10.73 4.36 5.67
N GLU A 594 11.88 3.80 5.33
CA GLU A 594 12.53 4.00 4.05
C GLU A 594 12.93 2.68 3.40
N LEU A 595 13.08 2.66 2.08
CA LEU A 595 13.63 1.50 1.40
C LEU A 595 15.13 1.66 1.27
N ARG A 596 15.86 0.74 1.88
CA ARG A 596 17.33 0.66 1.76
C ARG A 596 17.71 -0.57 0.97
N GLY A 597 18.96 -0.58 0.52
CA GLY A 597 19.43 -1.65 -0.33
C GLY A 597 20.94 -1.65 -0.50
N ARG A 598 21.43 -2.76 -1.05
CA ARG A 598 22.84 -2.94 -1.36
C ARG A 598 23.00 -3.89 -2.53
N PHE A 599 23.95 -3.57 -3.41
CA PHE A 599 24.32 -4.46 -4.51
C PHE A 599 25.29 -5.52 -4.02
N TYR A 600 25.21 -6.71 -4.59
CA TYR A 600 26.09 -7.83 -4.33
C TYR A 600 26.57 -8.42 -5.65
N THR A 601 27.82 -8.86 -5.68
CA THR A 601 28.27 -9.81 -6.71
C THR A 601 27.57 -11.15 -6.54
N SER A 602 27.60 -11.99 -7.57
CA SER A 602 26.99 -13.32 -7.54
C SER A 602 27.60 -14.28 -6.52
N THR A 603 28.80 -13.99 -6.04
CA THR A 603 29.46 -14.72 -4.95
C THR A 603 29.24 -14.07 -3.58
N GLY A 604 28.28 -13.15 -3.45
CA GLY A 604 27.90 -12.54 -2.18
C GLY A 604 28.83 -11.43 -1.68
N THR A 605 29.79 -10.95 -2.48
CA THR A 605 30.61 -9.80 -2.09
C THR A 605 29.79 -8.51 -2.24
N PRO A 606 29.64 -7.68 -1.18
CA PRO A 606 28.91 -6.42 -1.26
C PRO A 606 29.63 -5.40 -2.15
N LEU A 607 28.86 -4.65 -2.93
CA LEU A 607 29.32 -3.59 -3.82
C LEU A 607 28.92 -2.23 -3.25
N GLY A 608 29.87 -1.60 -2.54
CA GLY A 608 29.65 -0.36 -1.81
C GLY A 608 28.98 -0.59 -0.46
N GLY A 609 28.55 0.49 0.20
CA GLY A 609 27.76 0.44 1.42
C GLY A 609 26.26 0.34 1.14
N GLU A 610 25.47 0.17 2.20
CA GLU A 610 24.02 0.31 2.15
C GLU A 610 23.63 1.72 1.68
N LYS A 611 22.55 1.80 0.91
CA LYS A 611 22.03 3.05 0.34
C LYS A 611 20.54 3.13 0.55
N VAL A 612 20.05 4.34 0.71
CA VAL A 612 18.62 4.65 0.61
C VAL A 612 18.24 4.65 -0.87
N PHE A 613 17.28 3.82 -1.25
CA PHE A 613 16.70 3.77 -2.60
C PHE A 613 15.43 4.61 -2.68
N VAL A 614 14.61 4.58 -1.64
CA VAL A 614 13.37 5.36 -1.55
C VAL A 614 13.25 5.95 -0.16
N ARG A 615 13.11 7.27 -0.07
CA ARG A 615 12.73 7.99 1.13
C ARG A 615 11.80 9.10 0.72
N LEU A 616 10.68 9.22 1.42
CA LEU A 616 9.69 10.26 1.20
C LEU A 616 9.53 11.09 2.46
N ASP A 617 9.45 12.40 2.32
CA ASP A 617 9.34 13.31 3.46
C ASP A 617 7.98 13.15 4.15
N GLY A 618 7.99 12.65 5.39
CA GLY A 618 6.78 12.47 6.18
C GLY A 618 5.89 11.32 5.71
N VAL A 619 6.43 10.34 4.97
CA VAL A 619 5.66 9.24 4.39
C VAL A 619 6.46 7.93 4.54
N ASN A 620 5.89 6.92 5.19
CA ASN A 620 6.44 5.57 5.22
C ASN A 620 6.42 4.96 3.82
N VAL A 621 7.45 4.20 3.47
CA VAL A 621 7.47 3.34 2.29
C VAL A 621 7.63 1.89 2.73
N GLU A 622 6.69 1.03 2.32
CA GLU A 622 6.54 -0.34 2.83
C GLU A 622 6.17 -1.30 1.68
N ASN A 623 6.16 -2.61 1.97
CA ASN A 623 5.85 -3.69 1.02
C ASN A 623 6.59 -3.57 -0.33
N PRO A 624 7.93 -3.50 -0.33
CA PRO A 624 8.68 -3.40 -1.56
C PRO A 624 8.62 -4.70 -2.37
N VAL A 625 8.62 -4.57 -3.69
CA VAL A 625 8.95 -5.64 -4.64
C VAL A 625 9.95 -5.16 -5.68
N LEU A 626 10.78 -6.07 -6.15
CA LEU A 626 11.92 -5.76 -7.00
C LEU A 626 11.97 -6.69 -8.22
N ALA A 627 12.18 -6.11 -9.40
CA ALA A 627 12.43 -6.88 -10.61
C ALA A 627 13.61 -6.28 -11.39
N GLY A 628 14.49 -7.14 -11.89
CA GLY A 628 15.60 -6.77 -12.76
C GLY A 628 15.32 -7.15 -14.22
N ASN A 629 15.94 -6.43 -15.16
CA ASN A 629 15.88 -6.78 -16.58
C ASN A 629 17.02 -7.70 -17.05
N GLY A 630 17.98 -8.03 -16.18
CA GLY A 630 19.18 -8.79 -16.54
C GLY A 630 20.21 -8.01 -17.36
N GLU A 631 19.96 -6.73 -17.67
CA GLU A 631 20.84 -5.84 -18.46
C GLU A 631 21.40 -4.66 -17.64
N GLY A 632 21.14 -4.61 -16.33
CA GLY A 632 21.62 -3.60 -15.38
C GLY A 632 20.58 -2.58 -14.96
N THR A 633 19.30 -2.76 -15.30
CA THR A 633 18.19 -1.92 -14.84
C THR A 633 17.28 -2.73 -13.93
N LEU A 634 16.83 -2.10 -12.85
CA LEU A 634 15.83 -2.68 -11.95
C LEU A 634 14.74 -1.67 -11.66
N LEU A 635 13.56 -2.18 -11.35
CA LEU A 635 12.41 -1.40 -10.92
C LEU A 635 11.98 -1.88 -9.54
N ILE A 636 11.73 -0.92 -8.66
CA ILE A 636 11.18 -1.12 -7.31
C ILE A 636 9.74 -0.64 -7.34
N ALA A 637 8.79 -1.47 -6.95
CA ALA A 637 7.44 -1.03 -6.64
C ALA A 637 7.20 -1.13 -5.12
N TYR A 638 6.43 -0.21 -4.56
CA TYR A 638 6.23 -0.12 -3.11
C TYR A 638 4.92 0.58 -2.77
N ASN A 639 4.41 0.31 -1.57
CA ASN A 639 3.30 1.03 -0.96
C ASN A 639 3.85 2.22 -0.17
N TYR A 640 3.11 3.33 -0.13
CA TYR A 640 3.54 4.50 0.64
C TYR A 640 2.40 5.05 1.49
N TYR A 641 2.70 5.40 2.74
CA TYR A 641 1.73 5.75 3.79
C TYR A 641 2.08 7.10 4.43
N ASP A 642 1.11 7.98 4.64
CA ASP A 642 1.37 9.30 5.23
C ASP A 642 1.64 9.17 6.74
N LEU A 643 2.75 9.71 7.25
CA LEU A 643 3.04 9.66 8.69
C LEU A 643 2.19 10.59 9.54
N THR A 644 1.57 11.60 8.93
CA THR A 644 0.69 12.52 9.66
C THR A 644 -0.66 11.87 9.99
N VAL A 645 -0.98 10.72 9.36
CA VAL A 645 -2.15 9.88 9.62
C VAL A 645 -1.71 8.42 9.77
N PRO A 646 -1.66 7.89 11.00
CA PRO A 646 -1.33 6.48 11.20
C PRO A 646 -2.22 5.58 10.32
N GLY A 647 -1.60 4.73 9.48
CA GLY A 647 -2.30 3.72 8.66
C GLY A 647 -2.81 4.18 7.29
N MET A 648 -2.73 5.47 6.93
CA MET A 648 -3.23 5.93 5.62
C MET A 648 -2.27 5.58 4.48
N GLN A 649 -2.59 4.54 3.71
CA GLN A 649 -1.91 4.27 2.46
C GLN A 649 -2.34 5.28 1.39
N ILE A 650 -1.36 5.92 0.77
CA ILE A 650 -1.55 6.96 -0.23
C ILE A 650 -1.55 6.37 -1.66
N GLY A 651 -0.95 5.20 -1.85
CA GLY A 651 -0.98 4.45 -3.11
C GLY A 651 0.17 3.45 -3.25
N THR A 652 0.35 2.99 -4.49
CA THR A 652 1.48 2.17 -4.92
C THR A 652 2.25 2.93 -5.98
N HIS A 653 3.57 3.01 -5.85
CA HIS A 653 4.44 3.69 -6.81
C HIS A 653 5.56 2.76 -7.29
N ALA A 654 6.10 3.04 -8.47
CA ALA A 654 7.27 2.35 -8.99
C ALA A 654 8.36 3.36 -9.35
N VAL A 655 9.60 3.05 -8.96
CA VAL A 655 10.77 3.87 -9.26
C VAL A 655 11.88 2.98 -9.79
N ALA A 656 12.56 3.43 -10.85
CA ALA A 656 13.78 2.75 -11.27
C ALA A 656 14.79 2.80 -10.12
N ALA A 657 15.34 1.65 -9.72
CA ALA A 657 16.45 1.64 -8.79
C ALA A 657 17.60 2.38 -9.49
N PRO A 658 18.01 3.58 -9.04
CA PRO A 658 19.03 4.32 -9.76
C PRO A 658 20.29 3.47 -9.77
N ALA A 659 20.69 3.04 -10.96
CA ALA A 659 22.06 2.67 -11.23
C ALA A 659 22.86 3.97 -11.02
N SER A 660 23.26 4.25 -9.78
CA SER A 660 24.02 5.45 -9.43
C SER A 660 25.10 5.61 -10.48
N GLY A 661 25.01 6.71 -11.24
CA GLY A 661 25.59 6.86 -12.57
C GLY A 661 26.97 6.25 -12.71
N ARG A 662 27.13 5.37 -13.71
CA ARG A 662 28.30 4.53 -14.02
C ARG A 662 28.36 3.19 -13.28
N ILE A 663 27.65 2.19 -13.81
CA ILE A 663 28.16 0.82 -13.81
C ILE A 663 29.29 0.78 -14.87
N PHE A 664 30.48 1.29 -14.53
CA PHE A 664 31.70 0.82 -15.16
C PHE A 664 32.05 -0.49 -14.47
N LEU A 665 31.78 -1.62 -15.13
CA LEU A 665 32.67 -2.76 -15.00
C LEU A 665 34.02 -2.33 -15.58
N HIS A 666 34.85 -1.64 -14.79
CA HIS A 666 36.28 -1.76 -14.99
C HIS A 666 36.67 -3.09 -14.33
N LEU A 667 36.61 -4.16 -15.14
CA LEU A 667 37.43 -5.35 -14.93
C LEU A 667 38.89 -4.88 -14.75
N PRO A 668 39.64 -5.41 -13.76
CA PRO A 668 41.06 -5.10 -13.65
C PRO A 668 41.80 -5.67 -14.86
N ALA A 669 42.27 -4.78 -15.73
CA ALA A 669 43.39 -5.08 -16.61
C ALA A 669 44.65 -5.20 -15.74
N ILE A 670 45.01 -6.42 -15.34
CA ILE A 670 46.40 -6.71 -15.00
C ILE A 670 47.12 -6.91 -16.32
N LEU A 671 47.83 -5.87 -16.77
CA LEU A 671 49.25 -5.94 -17.19
C LEU A 671 49.74 -4.56 -17.66
N ASN A 672 50.67 -4.03 -16.86
CA ASN A 672 51.74 -3.08 -17.18
C ASN A 672 51.41 -1.60 -17.49
N GLY A 673 51.83 -0.74 -16.55
CA GLY A 673 52.73 0.36 -16.91
C GLY A 673 52.18 1.78 -16.92
N SER A 674 52.35 2.44 -15.77
CA SER A 674 52.73 3.86 -15.62
C SER A 674 51.79 5.00 -16.04
N ARG A 675 51.66 5.95 -15.08
CA ARG A 675 51.32 7.39 -15.22
C ARG A 675 49.88 7.70 -15.66
N SER A 676 49.20 8.76 -15.26
CA SER A 676 49.26 9.80 -14.23
C SER A 676 48.06 10.73 -14.55
N GLU A 677 47.61 11.51 -13.57
CA GLU A 677 46.80 12.74 -13.69
C GLU A 677 45.26 12.68 -13.63
N GLU A 678 44.76 13.32 -12.55
CA GLU A 678 43.66 14.30 -12.44
C GLU A 678 42.53 14.35 -13.50
N LYS A 679 41.29 14.06 -13.08
CA LYS A 679 40.24 15.04 -12.75
C LYS A 679 38.94 14.38 -12.31
#